data_AF-M0MPI0-F1
#
_entry.id   AF-M0MPI0-F1
#
_cell.length_a   1.000
_cell.length_b   1.000
_cell.length_c   1.000
_cell.angle_alpha   90.00
_cell.angle_beta   90.00
_cell.angle_gamma   90.00
#
_symmetry.space_group_name_H-M   'P 1'
#
loop_
_entity.id
_entity.type
_entity.pdbx_description
1 polymer ?
#
loop_
_entity_poly.entity_id
_entity_poly.type
_entity_poly.pdbx_seq_one_letter_code
_entity_poly.pdbx_strand_id
1 'polypeptide(L)'
;MSGVAGAQSTAIFELDGNTTGWVGRVPDTIAGQTNPTLSLTPGERYEITWTNVDGLDHNVALIDSDENILERTEIIAEQGATQTLTFTATEEMAEYLCEVHPQSMRGDLRIDGSTSTTTTAAEESSSDRFMPTGATVRVETIAEGGMTAPTALEVPPGDDDRRFVVDQIGQVFTLGGDGLEPFLDIRDQLVNFDNLPGEKTIDERGLLGLTFHPNFRDNRKFYLHYSAPSRPGTPNDFTHTQVLSEFRATEDFSAGDPDSERTILEIPSPYYTHNAGDILFGPDDGYLYMGMGNGGGDLRIPGNVDDWYENRGGNGQDVDENLLGSILRIDVDSQEDDKPYGIPDDNPLVGEEGLDEQFAWGFRNPWRMSFNKGNLFVCDVGQFEYEEVSIVVKGKNYGWNVKEGSHCFASAERRPISDCPDRTPENVRGGEPLIDPIIEYPHTYEGDGVGVAVTGGTIYQNATIPALRGKFVFGDYSKTGRPGGSVFAATPPREGQWSLEEVTFEGYENGTLDSYVLGVYPDSRGELYVLTTDNLGVRGETGAVHKINPPSPETATSTATATPDQPPTATPTPTPTPTPTPTPTPTPTPTASPTPTSDATATTDRSTATTDAGTTGATNTGESEGWVSRVDGPGFGVVAALAAIGGVAARLLSKRE
;
A
#
# COMPACT_ATOMS: atom_id res chain seq x y z
N MET A 1 18.62 51.09 45.77
CA MET A 1 19.41 51.44 44.57
C MET A 1 20.62 50.53 44.57
N SER A 2 20.85 49.60 43.64
CA SER A 2 20.10 49.17 42.48
C SER A 2 20.49 47.71 42.25
N GLY A 3 19.51 46.82 42.16
CA GLY A 3 19.73 45.47 41.65
C GLY A 3 19.94 45.59 40.14
N VAL A 4 21.05 45.07 39.64
CA VAL A 4 21.28 44.87 38.22
C VAL A 4 20.40 43.68 37.82
N ALA A 5 19.30 43.96 37.13
CA ALA A 5 18.55 42.95 36.40
C ALA A 5 19.50 42.37 35.34
N GLY A 6 19.88 41.10 35.51
CA GLY A 6 20.50 40.35 34.42
C GLY A 6 19.49 40.28 33.29
N ALA A 7 19.85 40.80 32.12
CA ALA A 7 19.09 40.58 30.91
C ALA A 7 19.04 39.07 30.68
N GLN A 8 17.86 38.46 30.76
CA GLN A 8 17.69 37.09 30.30
C GLN A 8 17.98 37.07 28.80
N SER A 9 18.95 36.27 28.38
CA SER A 9 19.26 36.06 26.97
C SER A 9 18.11 35.28 26.35
N THR A 10 17.39 35.88 25.40
CA THR A 10 16.42 35.17 24.56
C THR A 10 17.19 34.20 23.66
N ALA A 11 16.83 32.92 23.69
CA ALA A 11 17.35 31.95 22.72
C ALA A 11 16.58 32.08 21.40
N ILE A 12 17.31 32.02 20.28
CA ILE A 12 16.79 32.29 18.94
C ILE A 12 16.84 31.02 18.11
N PHE A 13 15.72 30.69 17.49
CA PHE A 13 15.60 29.71 16.43
C PHE A 13 15.40 30.43 15.10
N GLU A 14 16.19 30.10 14.09
CA GLU A 14 15.98 30.56 12.72
C GLU A 14 15.57 29.39 11.84
N LEU A 15 14.50 29.56 11.08
CA LEU A 15 13.92 28.56 10.18
C LEU A 15 13.75 29.15 8.78
N ASP A 16 13.88 28.32 7.75
CA ASP A 16 13.38 28.64 6.40
C ASP A 16 12.05 27.93 6.18
N GLY A 17 11.03 28.71 5.81
CA GLY A 17 9.70 28.22 5.46
C GLY A 17 9.65 27.82 4.00
N ASN A 18 9.56 26.52 3.76
CA ASN A 18 9.34 25.91 2.45
C ASN A 18 8.19 24.90 2.58
N THR A 19 7.35 24.74 1.57
CA THR A 19 6.25 23.74 1.55
C THR A 19 6.70 22.31 1.80
N THR A 20 7.99 21.97 1.67
CA THR A 20 8.56 20.67 2.04
C THR A 20 8.87 20.52 3.53
N GLY A 21 8.90 21.61 4.29
CA GLY A 21 9.07 21.64 5.75
C GLY A 21 9.81 22.88 6.27
N TRP A 22 9.84 23.03 7.59
CA TRP A 22 10.68 24.05 8.24
C TRP A 22 12.13 23.59 8.22
N VAL A 23 13.01 24.26 7.47
CA VAL A 23 14.43 23.90 7.46
C VAL A 23 15.16 24.71 8.53
N GLY A 24 15.72 24.02 9.52
CA GLY A 24 16.48 24.68 10.59
C GLY A 24 17.73 25.40 10.05
N ARG A 25 18.00 26.60 10.59
CA ARG A 25 19.18 27.41 10.26
C ARG A 25 20.03 27.72 11.47
N VAL A 26 19.41 28.15 12.57
CA VAL A 26 20.08 28.49 13.83
C VAL A 26 19.25 27.95 14.99
N PRO A 27 19.86 27.37 16.04
CA PRO A 27 21.28 27.11 16.23
C PRO A 27 21.83 25.98 15.32
N ASP A 28 23.16 25.82 15.29
CA ASP A 28 23.84 24.76 14.50
C ASP A 28 23.28 23.36 14.78
N THR A 29 22.73 23.11 15.97
CA THR A 29 22.14 21.82 16.34
C THR A 29 20.88 21.46 15.57
N ILE A 30 20.21 22.43 14.94
CA ILE A 30 19.05 22.19 14.07
C ILE A 30 19.34 22.48 12.59
N ALA A 31 20.54 22.99 12.27
CA ALA A 31 20.87 23.45 10.93
C ALA A 31 20.77 22.33 9.88
N GLY A 32 19.97 22.55 8.83
CA GLY A 32 19.75 21.61 7.73
C GLY A 32 18.76 20.48 8.02
N GLN A 33 18.24 20.38 9.24
CA GLN A 33 17.16 19.44 9.57
C GLN A 33 15.83 19.97 9.06
N THR A 34 14.97 19.07 8.59
CA THR A 34 13.59 19.40 8.22
C THR A 34 12.69 19.13 9.42
N ASN A 35 11.87 20.11 9.77
CA ASN A 35 11.02 20.13 10.96
C ASN A 35 11.75 19.78 12.27
N PRO A 36 12.85 20.47 12.58
CA PRO A 36 13.65 20.12 13.75
C PRO A 36 12.87 20.22 15.06
N THR A 37 13.14 19.34 16.01
CA THR A 37 12.67 19.52 17.38
C THR A 37 13.34 20.75 18.00
N LEU A 38 12.54 21.67 18.56
CA LEU A 38 13.03 22.84 19.28
C LEU A 38 12.97 22.57 20.79
N SER A 39 14.13 22.49 21.43
CA SER A 39 14.21 22.29 22.88
C SER A 39 13.99 23.59 23.65
N LEU A 40 13.04 23.59 24.57
CA LEU A 40 12.61 24.73 25.36
C LEU A 40 12.64 24.41 26.86
N THR A 41 12.92 25.41 27.68
CA THR A 41 12.80 25.34 29.15
C THR A 41 11.57 26.15 29.59
N PRO A 42 10.63 25.58 30.37
CA PRO A 42 9.47 26.31 30.87
C PRO A 42 9.84 27.63 31.56
N GLY A 43 9.13 28.69 31.20
CA GLY A 43 9.32 30.03 31.77
C GLY A 43 10.46 30.85 31.16
N GLU A 44 11.25 30.29 30.23
CA GLU A 44 12.23 31.04 29.45
C GLU A 44 11.61 31.65 28.18
N ARG A 45 12.18 32.77 27.72
CA ARG A 45 11.72 33.49 26.53
C ARG A 45 12.52 33.07 25.30
N TYR A 46 11.81 32.82 24.21
CA TYR A 46 12.36 32.39 22.93
C TYR A 46 11.88 33.27 21.78
N GLU A 47 12.63 33.24 20.68
CA GLU A 47 12.25 33.81 19.39
C GLU A 47 12.35 32.74 18.31
N ILE A 48 11.30 32.55 17.51
CA ILE A 48 11.35 31.83 16.24
C ILE A 48 11.28 32.85 15.12
N THR A 49 12.40 33.06 14.44
CA THR A 49 12.48 33.84 13.22
C THR A 49 12.39 32.90 12.03
N TRP A 50 11.47 33.14 11.11
CA TRP A 50 11.31 32.30 9.93
C TRP A 50 11.32 33.14 8.65
N THR A 51 11.97 32.63 7.60
CA THR A 51 12.05 33.29 6.29
C THR A 51 11.28 32.48 5.25
N ASN A 52 10.33 33.10 4.56
CA ASN A 52 9.62 32.49 3.45
C ASN A 52 10.58 32.30 2.26
N VAL A 53 10.96 31.08 1.91
CA VAL A 53 11.95 30.87 0.82
C VAL A 53 11.33 30.45 -0.51
N ASP A 54 10.06 30.07 -0.53
CA ASP A 54 9.36 29.59 -1.72
C ASP A 54 8.32 30.57 -2.30
N GLY A 55 7.96 31.63 -1.55
CA GLY A 55 6.97 32.62 -1.97
C GLY A 55 5.51 32.16 -1.89
N LEU A 56 5.22 31.11 -1.12
CA LEU A 56 3.87 30.63 -0.85
C LEU A 56 3.37 31.12 0.52
N ASP A 57 2.07 31.02 0.76
CA ASP A 57 1.47 31.46 2.02
C ASP A 57 1.99 30.65 3.21
N HIS A 58 2.66 31.29 4.17
CA HIS A 58 3.20 30.64 5.36
C HIS A 58 3.02 31.47 6.63
N ASN A 59 2.92 30.81 7.77
CA ASN A 59 3.09 31.39 9.09
C ASN A 59 3.68 30.36 10.05
N VAL A 60 4.16 30.77 11.23
CA VAL A 60 4.48 29.85 12.34
C VAL A 60 3.39 29.99 13.40
N ALA A 61 2.83 28.88 13.85
CA ALA A 61 1.91 28.78 14.97
C ALA A 61 2.44 27.76 15.99
N LEU A 62 2.35 28.07 17.28
CA LEU A 62 2.65 27.15 18.39
C LEU A 62 1.34 26.56 18.89
N ILE A 63 1.30 25.26 19.10
CA ILE A 63 0.11 24.54 19.55
C ILE A 63 0.38 23.72 20.82
N ASP A 64 -0.68 23.44 21.57
CA ASP A 64 -0.67 22.44 22.64
C ASP A 64 -0.94 21.02 22.13
N SER A 65 -0.91 20.02 23.03
CA SER A 65 -1.18 18.62 22.71
C SER A 65 -2.61 18.34 22.21
N ASP A 66 -3.54 19.26 22.46
CA ASP A 66 -4.93 19.21 21.99
C ASP A 66 -5.13 20.02 20.69
N GLU A 67 -4.02 20.45 20.05
CA GLU A 67 -3.96 21.29 18.85
C GLU A 67 -4.56 22.69 18.96
N ASN A 68 -4.74 23.22 20.18
CA ASN A 68 -5.14 24.60 20.33
C ASN A 68 -3.98 25.53 20.00
N ILE A 69 -4.23 26.54 19.16
CA ILE A 69 -3.24 27.57 18.84
C ILE A 69 -3.00 28.43 20.07
N LEU A 70 -1.76 28.39 20.57
CA LEU A 70 -1.29 29.18 21.69
C LEU A 70 -0.80 30.55 21.24
N GLU A 71 0.08 30.58 20.23
CA GLU A 71 0.65 31.79 19.64
C GLU A 71 0.89 31.61 18.14
N ARG A 72 0.94 32.69 17.35
CA ARG A 72 1.23 32.61 15.91
C ARG A 72 1.73 33.91 15.28
N THR A 73 2.39 33.81 14.14
CA THR A 73 2.68 34.92 13.21
C THR A 73 1.54 35.13 12.20
N GLU A 74 1.58 36.23 11.45
CA GLU A 74 0.66 36.44 10.32
C GLU A 74 1.03 35.52 9.14
N ILE A 75 0.08 35.26 8.24
CA ILE A 75 0.33 34.53 6.99
C ILE A 75 0.89 35.51 5.95
N ILE A 76 2.04 35.19 5.35
CA ILE A 76 2.68 35.98 4.29
C ILE A 76 3.11 35.11 3.10
N ALA A 77 3.02 35.67 1.89
CA ALA A 77 3.35 35.00 0.61
C ALA A 77 4.59 35.61 -0.10
N GLU A 78 5.30 36.55 0.52
CA GLU A 78 6.41 37.23 -0.14
C GLU A 78 7.71 36.43 0.02
N GLN A 79 8.27 35.96 -1.10
CA GLN A 79 9.55 35.26 -1.11
C GLN A 79 10.67 36.16 -0.57
N GLY A 80 11.42 35.66 0.40
CA GLY A 80 12.47 36.36 1.13
C GLY A 80 11.98 37.20 2.31
N ALA A 81 10.67 37.28 2.56
CA ALA A 81 10.15 37.97 3.73
C ALA A 81 10.31 37.13 5.00
N THR A 82 10.55 37.81 6.12
CA THR A 82 10.84 37.20 7.42
C THR A 82 9.86 37.70 8.47
N GLN A 83 9.40 36.80 9.35
CA GLN A 83 8.65 37.15 10.56
C GLN A 83 9.29 36.52 11.80
N THR A 84 9.12 37.17 12.95
CA THR A 84 9.60 36.66 14.24
C THR A 84 8.43 36.49 15.21
N LEU A 85 8.30 35.30 15.79
CA LEU A 85 7.42 35.03 16.92
C LEU A 85 8.21 35.04 18.22
N THR A 86 7.87 35.94 19.14
CA THR A 86 8.48 35.99 20.48
C THR A 86 7.50 35.44 21.50
N PHE A 87 7.87 34.36 22.19
CA PHE A 87 6.99 33.66 23.14
C PHE A 87 7.73 33.28 24.43
N THR A 88 6.98 32.91 25.46
CA THR A 88 7.55 32.31 26.69
C THR A 88 7.13 30.85 26.73
N ALA A 89 8.10 29.94 26.85
CA ALA A 89 7.82 28.51 26.83
C ALA A 89 6.93 28.08 28.01
N THR A 90 5.90 27.29 27.74
CA THR A 90 5.02 26.70 28.76
C THR A 90 5.06 25.18 28.68
N GLU A 91 4.60 24.50 29.74
CA GLU A 91 4.49 23.02 29.74
C GLU A 91 3.39 22.50 28.80
N GLU A 92 2.48 23.37 28.37
CA GLU A 92 1.38 23.05 27.45
C GLU A 92 1.84 23.02 25.98
N MET A 93 2.95 23.70 25.65
CA MET A 93 3.48 23.75 24.28
C MET A 93 3.98 22.38 23.84
N ALA A 94 3.46 21.89 22.72
CA ALA A 94 3.78 20.57 22.18
C ALA A 94 4.48 20.66 20.82
N GLU A 95 4.00 21.51 19.91
CA GLU A 95 4.48 21.57 18.52
C GLU A 95 4.45 22.99 17.95
N TYR A 96 5.18 23.20 16.87
CA TYR A 96 5.08 24.39 16.01
C TYR A 96 4.76 23.97 14.57
N LEU A 97 3.90 24.71 13.88
CA LEU A 97 3.45 24.38 12.53
C LEU A 97 3.16 25.60 11.65
N CYS A 98 3.05 25.37 10.34
CA CYS A 98 2.42 26.30 9.40
C CYS A 98 0.93 26.01 9.28
N GLU A 99 0.05 26.98 9.56
CA GLU A 99 -1.41 26.75 9.45
C GLU A 99 -1.84 26.52 8.00
N VAL A 100 -1.05 26.98 7.02
CA VAL A 100 -1.30 26.79 5.58
C VAL A 100 -0.81 25.42 5.10
N HIS A 101 0.32 24.95 5.66
CA HIS A 101 0.97 23.69 5.29
C HIS A 101 1.25 22.79 6.52
N PRO A 102 0.24 22.45 7.34
CA PRO A 102 0.45 21.80 8.64
C PRO A 102 0.97 20.36 8.52
N GLN A 103 0.90 19.78 7.32
CA GLN A 103 1.30 18.40 7.04
C GLN A 103 2.80 18.24 6.81
N SER A 104 3.41 19.22 6.16
CA SER A 104 4.82 19.20 5.79
C SER A 104 5.65 20.13 6.65
N MET A 105 5.08 21.23 7.16
CA MET A 105 5.77 22.25 7.95
C MET A 105 5.32 22.20 9.41
N ARG A 106 5.69 21.15 10.12
CA ARG A 106 5.34 20.90 11.53
C ARG A 106 6.47 20.17 12.24
N GLY A 107 6.94 20.70 13.37
CA GLY A 107 7.99 20.10 14.19
C GLY A 107 7.68 20.17 15.69
N ASP A 108 8.40 19.37 16.47
CA ASP A 108 8.14 19.22 17.90
C ASP A 108 8.74 20.36 18.74
N LEU A 109 8.06 20.70 19.85
CA LEU A 109 8.60 21.51 20.94
C LEU A 109 8.91 20.59 22.13
N ARG A 110 10.19 20.35 22.38
CA ARG A 110 10.62 19.51 23.51
C ARG A 110 10.77 20.37 24.76
N ILE A 111 9.95 20.12 25.77
CA ILE A 111 9.98 20.88 27.03
C ILE A 111 10.88 20.19 28.08
N ASP A 112 12.06 20.76 28.33
CA ASP A 112 13.03 20.28 29.32
C ASP A 112 12.56 20.60 30.75
N GLY A 113 12.10 19.57 31.46
CA GLY A 113 11.54 19.70 32.82
C GLY A 113 10.40 18.73 33.13
N SER A 114 9.80 18.12 32.09
CA SER A 114 8.90 16.98 32.25
C SER A 114 9.72 15.73 32.61
N THR A 115 9.98 15.53 33.90
CA THR A 115 10.22 14.19 34.43
C THR A 115 8.93 13.40 34.32
N SER A 116 8.74 12.70 33.21
CA SER A 116 7.83 11.57 33.17
C SER A 116 8.32 10.58 34.23
N THR A 117 7.63 10.58 35.36
CA THR A 117 7.96 9.71 36.48
C THR A 117 7.35 8.36 36.16
N THR A 118 8.07 7.54 35.40
CA THR A 118 7.67 6.15 35.13
C THR A 118 7.73 5.37 36.44
N THR A 119 6.59 5.31 37.13
CA THR A 119 6.39 4.35 38.20
C THR A 119 6.07 3.01 37.56
N THR A 120 7.00 2.07 37.69
CA THR A 120 6.81 0.67 37.41
C THR A 120 5.62 0.14 38.21
N ALA A 121 4.50 -0.12 37.52
CA ALA A 121 3.51 -1.11 37.92
C ALA A 121 2.81 -1.58 36.65
N ALA A 122 3.10 -2.82 36.28
CA ALA A 122 2.37 -3.56 35.26
C ALA A 122 0.90 -3.72 35.70
N GLU A 123 0.02 -2.98 35.05
CA GLU A 123 -1.35 -3.41 34.74
C GLU A 123 -1.62 -2.90 33.31
N GLU A 124 -1.48 -3.79 32.33
CA GLU A 124 -1.95 -3.56 30.97
C GLU A 124 -3.47 -3.36 31.01
N SER A 125 -3.93 -2.13 30.80
CA SER A 125 -5.29 -1.89 30.30
C SER A 125 -5.29 -2.25 28.81
N SER A 126 -5.53 -3.51 28.51
CA SER A 126 -5.63 -4.07 27.16
C SER A 126 -6.93 -3.72 26.42
N SER A 127 -7.55 -2.55 26.63
CA SER A 127 -8.93 -2.33 26.17
C SER A 127 -9.20 -1.40 24.98
N ASP A 128 -8.29 -0.56 24.49
CA ASP A 128 -8.69 0.48 23.50
C ASP A 128 -7.90 0.48 22.16
N ARG A 129 -7.09 -0.55 21.84
CA ARG A 129 -6.39 -0.65 20.54
C ARG A 129 -7.16 -1.51 19.54
N PHE A 130 -7.19 -1.11 18.25
CA PHE A 130 -7.78 -1.95 17.19
C PHE A 130 -7.03 -3.28 17.04
N MET A 131 -5.70 -3.21 16.90
CA MET A 131 -4.84 -4.40 16.86
C MET A 131 -4.44 -4.79 18.30
N PRO A 132 -4.86 -5.95 18.80
CA PRO A 132 -4.33 -6.45 20.07
C PRO A 132 -2.85 -6.80 19.91
N THR A 133 -2.09 -6.65 20.99
CA THR A 133 -0.68 -7.06 21.02
C THR A 133 -0.54 -8.57 20.82
N GLY A 134 0.28 -8.96 19.85
CA GLY A 134 0.57 -10.35 19.48
C GLY A 134 1.96 -10.81 19.95
N ALA A 135 2.58 -11.66 19.13
CA ALA A 135 3.90 -12.23 19.43
C ALA A 135 4.98 -11.13 19.52
N THR A 136 5.91 -11.29 20.46
CA THR A 136 7.16 -10.52 20.48
C THR A 136 8.26 -11.27 19.73
N VAL A 137 8.99 -10.56 18.88
CA VAL A 137 10.13 -11.04 18.09
C VAL A 137 11.31 -10.09 18.25
N ARG A 138 12.50 -10.49 17.79
CA ARG A 138 13.64 -9.59 17.63
C ARG A 138 13.95 -9.43 16.14
N VAL A 139 14.56 -8.32 15.77
CA VAL A 139 15.12 -8.13 14.42
C VAL A 139 16.64 -8.11 14.47
N GLU A 140 17.24 -8.61 13.40
CA GLU A 140 18.68 -8.53 13.14
C GLU A 140 18.86 -7.89 11.77
N THR A 141 19.43 -6.69 11.72
CA THR A 141 19.81 -6.04 10.46
C THR A 141 20.92 -6.84 9.81
N ILE A 142 20.66 -7.37 8.62
CA ILE A 142 21.62 -8.17 7.87
C ILE A 142 22.22 -7.41 6.69
N ALA A 143 21.54 -6.35 6.23
CA ALA A 143 22.02 -5.44 5.22
C ALA A 143 21.38 -4.07 5.41
N GLU A 144 22.20 -3.02 5.31
CA GLU A 144 21.80 -1.62 5.34
C GLU A 144 22.80 -0.80 4.52
N GLY A 145 22.35 0.32 3.96
CA GLY A 145 23.15 1.16 3.08
C GLY A 145 23.34 0.56 1.68
N GLY A 146 23.49 1.43 0.68
CA GLY A 146 23.61 1.03 -0.72
C GLY A 146 22.30 0.61 -1.40
N MET A 147 21.16 0.69 -0.69
CA MET A 147 19.81 0.54 -1.24
C MET A 147 18.98 1.77 -0.93
N THR A 148 18.10 2.16 -1.84
CA THR A 148 17.17 3.28 -1.65
C THR A 148 15.88 2.83 -0.96
N ALA A 149 15.16 1.90 -1.59
CA ALA A 149 13.88 1.38 -1.13
C ALA A 149 13.72 -0.07 -1.64
N PRO A 150 14.12 -1.09 -0.84
CA PRO A 150 14.01 -2.48 -1.25
C PRO A 150 12.55 -2.91 -1.35
N THR A 151 12.08 -3.19 -2.56
CA THR A 151 10.67 -3.46 -2.87
C THR A 151 10.32 -4.94 -2.79
N ALA A 152 11.26 -5.85 -3.04
CA ALA A 152 11.00 -7.29 -2.99
C ALA A 152 12.23 -8.09 -2.55
N LEU A 153 11.99 -9.26 -1.96
CA LEU A 153 13.01 -10.26 -1.67
C LEU A 153 12.58 -11.60 -2.24
N GLU A 154 13.47 -12.21 -3.01
CA GLU A 154 13.19 -13.46 -3.71
C GLU A 154 14.27 -14.51 -3.54
N VAL A 155 13.87 -15.78 -3.66
CA VAL A 155 14.79 -16.92 -3.60
C VAL A 155 14.62 -17.80 -4.84
N PRO A 156 15.69 -18.06 -5.62
CA PRO A 156 15.57 -18.88 -6.81
C PRO A 156 15.24 -20.34 -6.46
N PRO A 157 14.42 -21.03 -7.27
CA PRO A 157 14.13 -22.43 -7.08
C PRO A 157 15.38 -23.31 -6.92
N GLY A 158 15.49 -23.97 -5.77
CA GLY A 158 16.58 -24.88 -5.43
C GLY A 158 17.88 -24.20 -4.97
N ASP A 159 17.90 -22.89 -4.74
CA ASP A 159 19.00 -22.20 -4.06
C ASP A 159 18.58 -21.88 -2.62
N ASP A 160 19.29 -22.43 -1.63
CA ASP A 160 18.98 -22.21 -0.21
C ASP A 160 19.86 -21.14 0.44
N ASP A 161 20.87 -20.65 -0.28
CA ASP A 161 21.93 -19.82 0.29
C ASP A 161 21.77 -18.35 -0.12
N ARG A 162 21.34 -18.10 -1.37
CA ARG A 162 21.21 -16.76 -1.94
C ARG A 162 19.77 -16.26 -1.91
N ARG A 163 19.61 -15.04 -1.41
CA ARG A 163 18.40 -14.22 -1.56
C ARG A 163 18.71 -13.10 -2.55
N PHE A 164 17.69 -12.59 -3.22
CA PHE A 164 17.80 -11.50 -4.18
C PHE A 164 16.92 -10.37 -3.69
N VAL A 165 17.50 -9.19 -3.50
CA VAL A 165 16.81 -8.00 -3.02
C VAL A 165 16.64 -7.06 -4.20
N VAL A 166 15.41 -6.68 -4.48
CA VAL A 166 15.03 -5.73 -5.52
C VAL A 166 14.97 -4.35 -4.91
N ASP A 167 15.68 -3.40 -5.50
CA ASP A 167 15.64 -1.99 -5.10
C ASP A 167 14.85 -1.18 -6.14
N GLN A 168 13.95 -0.32 -5.66
CA GLN A 168 12.99 0.42 -6.49
C GLN A 168 13.67 1.18 -7.63
N ILE A 169 14.88 1.67 -7.39
CA ILE A 169 15.65 2.44 -8.35
C ILE A 169 16.26 1.60 -9.48
N GLY A 170 15.94 0.31 -9.62
CA GLY A 170 16.33 -0.49 -10.79
C GLY A 170 17.55 -1.37 -10.59
N GLN A 171 17.89 -1.68 -9.34
CA GLN A 171 19.00 -2.56 -9.01
C GLN A 171 18.49 -3.84 -8.35
N VAL A 172 19.16 -4.95 -8.64
CA VAL A 172 18.96 -6.22 -7.93
C VAL A 172 20.28 -6.59 -7.29
N PHE A 173 20.24 -6.94 -6.01
CA PHE A 173 21.38 -7.38 -5.24
C PHE A 173 21.23 -8.85 -4.84
N THR A 174 22.31 -9.62 -4.84
CA THR A 174 22.35 -10.87 -4.08
C THR A 174 22.67 -10.57 -2.62
N LEU A 175 22.03 -11.29 -1.70
CA LEU A 175 22.23 -11.18 -0.26
C LEU A 175 22.70 -12.53 0.30
N GLY A 176 24.00 -12.60 0.58
CA GLY A 176 24.70 -13.78 1.12
C GLY A 176 25.39 -13.50 2.45
N GLY A 177 26.26 -14.41 2.88
CA GLY A 177 27.05 -14.26 4.12
C GLY A 177 28.05 -13.10 4.10
N ASP A 178 28.41 -12.62 2.91
CA ASP A 178 29.34 -11.50 2.70
C ASP A 178 28.63 -10.14 2.55
N GLY A 179 27.29 -10.10 2.65
CA GLY A 179 26.47 -8.90 2.50
C GLY A 179 25.77 -8.78 1.15
N LEU A 180 25.51 -7.54 0.72
CA LEU A 180 24.91 -7.21 -0.58
C LEU A 180 25.97 -7.16 -1.68
N GLU A 181 25.70 -7.84 -2.79
CA GLU A 181 26.52 -7.80 -4.01
C GLU A 181 25.64 -7.52 -5.23
N PRO A 182 26.00 -6.58 -6.13
CA PRO A 182 25.20 -6.29 -7.32
C PRO A 182 25.00 -7.52 -8.21
N PHE A 183 23.76 -7.77 -8.61
CA PHE A 183 23.38 -8.84 -9.53
C PHE A 183 22.98 -8.31 -10.90
N LEU A 184 22.14 -7.28 -10.93
CA LEU A 184 21.62 -6.68 -12.16
C LEU A 184 21.38 -5.18 -11.93
N ASP A 185 21.59 -4.39 -12.97
CA ASP A 185 21.28 -2.96 -13.01
C ASP A 185 20.51 -2.66 -14.30
N ILE A 186 19.27 -2.19 -14.14
CA ILE A 186 18.39 -1.80 -15.24
C ILE A 186 17.96 -0.34 -15.15
N ARG A 187 18.75 0.52 -14.48
CA ARG A 187 18.44 1.95 -14.34
C ARG A 187 18.19 2.65 -15.66
N ASP A 188 18.89 2.23 -16.72
CA ASP A 188 18.76 2.81 -18.05
C ASP A 188 17.43 2.43 -18.75
N GLN A 189 16.74 1.39 -18.29
CA GLN A 189 15.43 0.95 -18.79
C GLN A 189 14.25 1.63 -18.07
N LEU A 190 14.48 2.21 -16.89
CA LEU A 190 13.43 2.81 -16.05
C LEU A 190 13.03 4.21 -16.50
N VAL A 191 11.86 4.64 -16.02
CA VAL A 191 11.48 6.07 -16.01
C VAL A 191 12.55 6.92 -15.32
N ASN A 192 12.71 8.16 -15.78
CA ASN A 192 13.62 9.11 -15.13
C ASN A 192 12.94 9.74 -13.89
N PHE A 193 13.54 9.53 -12.72
CA PHE A 193 13.10 10.08 -11.44
C PHE A 193 13.51 11.55 -11.21
N ASP A 194 14.45 12.10 -11.98
CA ASP A 194 14.95 13.48 -11.82
C ASP A 194 13.92 14.55 -12.18
N ASN A 195 12.95 14.21 -13.04
CA ASN A 195 11.87 15.11 -13.46
C ASN A 195 10.65 15.05 -12.54
N LEU A 196 10.76 14.35 -11.40
CA LEU A 196 9.75 14.47 -10.35
C LEU A 196 9.74 15.93 -9.87
N PRO A 197 8.56 16.59 -9.83
CA PRO A 197 8.43 17.89 -9.19
C PRO A 197 9.04 17.79 -7.78
N GLY A 198 9.83 18.78 -7.36
CA GLY A 198 10.51 18.75 -6.06
C GLY A 198 9.59 18.58 -4.84
N GLU A 199 8.28 18.75 -5.04
CA GLU A 199 7.19 18.55 -4.09
C GLU A 199 6.63 17.12 -4.06
N LYS A 200 6.99 16.25 -5.01
CA LYS A 200 6.55 14.84 -5.06
C LYS A 200 7.58 13.94 -4.39
N THR A 201 7.31 13.60 -3.12
CA THR A 201 8.09 12.64 -2.32
C THR A 201 7.67 11.19 -2.55
N ILE A 202 6.63 10.96 -3.33
CA ILE A 202 5.97 9.66 -3.52
C ILE A 202 5.90 9.33 -5.01
N ASP A 203 6.50 8.22 -5.39
CA ASP A 203 6.46 7.64 -6.73
C ASP A 203 6.43 6.12 -6.58
N GLU A 204 5.40 5.46 -7.13
CA GLU A 204 5.33 4.00 -7.15
C GLU A 204 6.00 3.39 -8.38
N ARG A 205 6.54 4.21 -9.27
CA ARG A 205 7.24 3.71 -10.45
C ARG A 205 8.62 3.21 -10.06
N GLY A 206 9.16 2.32 -10.87
CA GLY A 206 10.50 1.80 -10.72
C GLY A 206 10.56 0.32 -11.00
N LEU A 207 11.49 -0.38 -10.37
CA LEU A 207 11.56 -1.84 -10.40
C LEU A 207 10.76 -2.40 -9.22
N LEU A 208 9.67 -3.12 -9.54
CA LEU A 208 8.60 -3.43 -8.59
C LEU A 208 8.53 -4.90 -8.22
N GLY A 209 8.84 -5.79 -9.17
CA GLY A 209 8.77 -7.23 -8.99
C GLY A 209 9.91 -7.98 -9.67
N LEU A 210 10.28 -9.11 -9.09
CA LEU A 210 11.24 -10.09 -9.60
C LEU A 210 10.63 -11.47 -9.37
N THR A 211 10.76 -12.38 -10.33
CA THR A 211 10.54 -13.81 -10.06
C THR A 211 11.45 -14.67 -10.91
N PHE A 212 11.87 -15.81 -10.37
CA PHE A 212 12.69 -16.78 -11.08
C PHE A 212 11.82 -17.82 -11.76
N HIS A 213 12.18 -18.19 -12.99
CA HIS A 213 11.50 -19.29 -13.67
C HIS A 213 11.57 -20.57 -12.81
N PRO A 214 10.52 -21.42 -12.75
CA PRO A 214 10.57 -22.69 -11.99
C PRO A 214 11.76 -23.59 -12.38
N ASN A 215 12.15 -23.53 -13.67
CA ASN A 215 13.34 -24.19 -14.24
C ASN A 215 14.61 -23.32 -14.28
N PHE A 216 14.75 -22.31 -13.41
CA PHE A 216 15.85 -21.34 -13.43
C PHE A 216 17.24 -21.99 -13.49
N ARG A 217 17.45 -23.11 -12.77
CA ARG A 217 18.72 -23.85 -12.76
C ARG A 217 19.13 -24.39 -14.13
N ASP A 218 18.17 -24.61 -15.02
CA ASP A 218 18.39 -25.17 -16.35
C ASP A 218 18.36 -24.10 -17.44
N ASN A 219 17.45 -23.13 -17.34
CA ASN A 219 17.22 -22.13 -18.39
C ASN A 219 17.80 -20.74 -18.10
N ARG A 220 18.24 -20.48 -16.85
CA ARG A 220 18.76 -19.21 -16.35
C ARG A 220 17.79 -18.04 -16.44
N LYS A 221 16.49 -18.29 -16.67
CA LYS A 221 15.49 -17.24 -16.89
C LYS A 221 14.94 -16.68 -15.59
N PHE A 222 14.83 -15.37 -15.53
CA PHE A 222 14.09 -14.65 -14.49
C PHE A 222 13.29 -13.52 -15.14
N TYR A 223 12.32 -12.99 -14.43
CA TYR A 223 11.38 -12.00 -14.94
C TYR A 223 11.35 -10.79 -14.03
N LEU A 224 11.23 -9.61 -14.63
CA LEU A 224 11.09 -8.35 -13.92
C LEU A 224 9.80 -7.67 -14.32
N HIS A 225 9.18 -6.99 -13.35
CA HIS A 225 8.10 -6.05 -13.57
C HIS A 225 8.58 -4.65 -13.19
N TYR A 226 8.57 -3.73 -14.14
CA TYR A 226 9.10 -2.39 -13.94
C TYR A 226 8.40 -1.31 -14.78
N SER A 227 8.56 -0.06 -14.36
CA SER A 227 8.06 1.12 -15.06
C SER A 227 9.10 1.66 -16.05
N ALA A 228 8.85 1.49 -17.34
CA ALA A 228 9.66 2.06 -18.43
C ALA A 228 9.17 3.47 -18.83
N PRO A 229 10.02 4.32 -19.43
CA PRO A 229 9.53 5.50 -20.14
C PRO A 229 8.47 5.11 -21.18
N SER A 230 7.54 6.02 -21.50
CA SER A 230 6.46 5.76 -22.45
C SER A 230 6.98 5.12 -23.75
N ARG A 231 6.54 3.88 -24.01
CA ARG A 231 6.86 3.09 -25.21
C ARG A 231 5.80 3.27 -26.30
N PRO A 232 6.08 2.89 -27.56
CA PRO A 232 5.10 2.98 -28.64
C PRO A 232 3.75 2.35 -28.25
N GLY A 233 2.66 3.09 -28.47
CA GLY A 233 1.31 2.67 -28.05
C GLY A 233 0.85 3.26 -26.71
N THR A 234 1.75 3.86 -25.92
CA THR A 234 1.38 4.58 -24.70
C THR A 234 0.75 5.94 -25.05
N PRO A 235 -0.48 6.25 -24.59
CA PRO A 235 -1.09 7.56 -24.78
C PRO A 235 -0.24 8.71 -24.23
N ASN A 236 -0.36 9.90 -24.82
CA ASN A 236 0.50 11.06 -24.47
C ASN A 236 0.22 11.62 -23.07
N ASP A 237 -0.98 11.37 -22.55
CA ASP A 237 -1.46 11.77 -21.23
C ASP A 237 -1.18 10.72 -20.16
N PHE A 238 -0.58 9.58 -20.52
CA PHE A 238 -0.15 8.55 -19.60
C PHE A 238 1.29 8.80 -19.16
N THR A 239 1.61 8.40 -17.94
CA THR A 239 2.91 8.74 -17.32
C THR A 239 4.04 7.78 -17.69
N HIS A 240 3.73 6.52 -18.01
CA HIS A 240 4.72 5.49 -18.26
C HIS A 240 4.12 4.23 -18.90
N THR A 241 4.98 3.25 -19.21
CA THR A 241 4.59 1.89 -19.60
C THR A 241 5.05 0.92 -18.52
N GLN A 242 4.15 0.09 -17.99
CA GLN A 242 4.55 -1.04 -17.16
C GLN A 242 4.96 -2.21 -18.04
N VAL A 243 6.10 -2.81 -17.73
CA VAL A 243 6.75 -3.81 -18.57
C VAL A 243 7.04 -5.06 -17.75
N LEU A 244 6.53 -6.19 -18.22
CA LEU A 244 7.00 -7.51 -17.84
C LEU A 244 8.05 -7.98 -18.85
N SER A 245 9.26 -8.28 -18.38
CA SER A 245 10.36 -8.73 -19.24
C SER A 245 11.04 -9.99 -18.71
N GLU A 246 11.44 -10.88 -19.63
CA GLU A 246 12.34 -12.01 -19.37
C GLU A 246 13.80 -11.54 -19.50
N PHE A 247 14.65 -11.96 -18.56
CA PHE A 247 16.09 -11.79 -18.57
C PHE A 247 16.77 -13.13 -18.32
N ARG A 248 18.09 -13.19 -18.54
CA ARG A 248 18.92 -14.38 -18.28
C ARG A 248 20.08 -14.08 -17.34
N ALA A 249 20.34 -14.99 -16.42
CA ALA A 249 21.56 -14.99 -15.63
C ALA A 249 22.77 -15.45 -16.46
N THR A 250 23.98 -15.06 -16.05
CA THR A 250 25.24 -15.58 -16.58
C THR A 250 25.35 -17.09 -16.37
N GLU A 251 26.24 -17.77 -17.11
CA GLU A 251 26.36 -19.24 -17.04
C GLU A 251 26.73 -19.76 -15.64
N ASP A 252 27.42 -18.94 -14.85
CA ASP A 252 27.80 -19.20 -13.46
C ASP A 252 26.80 -18.64 -12.43
N PHE A 253 25.68 -18.07 -12.89
CA PHE A 253 24.64 -17.47 -12.07
C PHE A 253 25.10 -16.31 -11.17
N SER A 254 26.27 -15.71 -11.41
CA SER A 254 26.80 -14.64 -10.57
C SER A 254 26.18 -13.27 -10.86
N ALA A 255 25.66 -13.07 -12.08
CA ALA A 255 25.04 -11.82 -12.50
C ALA A 255 23.85 -12.06 -13.43
N GLY A 256 22.96 -11.08 -13.52
CA GLY A 256 21.97 -10.95 -14.59
C GLY A 256 22.58 -10.24 -15.80
N ASP A 257 22.19 -10.62 -17.01
CA ASP A 257 22.60 -9.95 -18.24
C ASP A 257 21.56 -8.91 -18.66
N PRO A 258 21.80 -7.59 -18.49
CA PRO A 258 20.83 -6.55 -18.85
C PRO A 258 20.58 -6.49 -20.36
N ASP A 259 21.50 -6.97 -21.19
CA ASP A 259 21.35 -7.00 -22.65
C ASP A 259 20.53 -8.21 -23.13
N SER A 260 20.19 -9.14 -22.22
CA SER A 260 19.40 -10.33 -22.55
C SER A 260 17.89 -10.10 -22.54
N GLU A 261 17.45 -8.86 -22.32
CA GLU A 261 16.03 -8.50 -22.18
C GLU A 261 15.19 -8.99 -23.36
N ARG A 262 14.09 -9.67 -23.02
CA ARG A 262 12.97 -9.96 -23.91
C ARG A 262 11.67 -9.49 -23.27
N THR A 263 11.11 -8.39 -23.79
CA THR A 263 9.78 -7.90 -23.41
C THR A 263 8.72 -8.98 -23.62
N ILE A 264 7.90 -9.21 -22.60
CA ILE A 264 6.78 -10.15 -22.60
C ILE A 264 5.45 -9.42 -22.72
N LEU A 265 5.20 -8.43 -21.86
CA LEU A 265 3.93 -7.70 -21.84
C LEU A 265 4.20 -6.23 -21.54
N GLU A 266 3.51 -5.34 -22.26
CA GLU A 266 3.58 -3.89 -22.08
C GLU A 266 2.17 -3.35 -21.83
N ILE A 267 1.99 -2.64 -20.72
CA ILE A 267 0.71 -2.08 -20.31
C ILE A 267 0.88 -0.57 -20.10
N PRO A 268 0.32 0.28 -20.98
CA PRO A 268 0.28 1.72 -20.76
C PRO A 268 -0.37 2.06 -19.42
N SER A 269 0.32 2.85 -18.59
CA SER A 269 -0.16 3.17 -17.24
C SER A 269 -0.48 4.66 -17.09
N PRO A 270 -1.74 5.00 -16.75
CA PRO A 270 -2.23 6.37 -16.72
C PRO A 270 -1.44 7.28 -15.77
N TYR A 271 -1.13 6.80 -14.57
CA TYR A 271 -0.53 7.62 -13.51
C TYR A 271 0.67 6.94 -12.87
N TYR A 272 1.40 7.68 -12.03
CA TYR A 272 2.61 7.20 -11.35
C TYR A 272 2.31 6.47 -10.02
N THR A 273 1.03 6.30 -9.70
CA THR A 273 0.54 5.56 -8.53
C THR A 273 -0.46 4.49 -8.97
N HIS A 274 -0.72 3.56 -8.06
CA HIS A 274 -1.46 2.32 -8.24
C HIS A 274 -0.85 1.49 -9.38
N ASN A 275 0.45 1.29 -9.30
CA ASN A 275 1.19 0.46 -10.25
C ASN A 275 1.13 -1.02 -9.86
N ALA A 276 0.69 -1.36 -8.64
CA ALA A 276 0.92 -2.65 -8.03
C ALA A 276 2.42 -2.99 -8.08
N GLY A 277 2.79 -4.23 -8.36
CA GLY A 277 4.21 -4.52 -8.57
C GLY A 277 4.57 -5.98 -8.63
N ASP A 278 3.80 -6.85 -7.99
CA ASP A 278 4.26 -8.20 -7.78
C ASP A 278 4.06 -9.13 -8.98
N ILE A 279 5.01 -10.06 -9.13
CA ILE A 279 4.98 -11.13 -10.12
C ILE A 279 5.47 -12.43 -9.47
N LEU A 280 4.79 -13.53 -9.73
CA LEU A 280 5.18 -14.84 -9.19
C LEU A 280 4.63 -15.99 -10.01
N PHE A 281 5.31 -17.13 -9.97
CA PHE A 281 4.83 -18.34 -10.59
C PHE A 281 3.83 -19.10 -9.70
N GLY A 282 2.73 -19.53 -10.31
CA GLY A 282 1.80 -20.47 -9.68
C GLY A 282 2.51 -21.80 -9.41
N PRO A 283 2.57 -22.25 -8.14
CA PRO A 283 3.34 -23.44 -7.79
C PRO A 283 2.73 -24.74 -8.34
N ASP A 284 1.43 -24.74 -8.64
CA ASP A 284 0.69 -25.93 -9.08
C ASP A 284 0.57 -26.02 -10.61
N ASP A 285 0.48 -24.88 -11.31
CA ASP A 285 0.27 -24.81 -12.75
C ASP A 285 1.48 -24.32 -13.56
N GLY A 286 2.44 -23.65 -12.92
CA GLY A 286 3.66 -23.16 -13.54
C GLY A 286 3.48 -21.89 -14.39
N TYR A 287 2.31 -21.24 -14.35
CA TYR A 287 2.07 -19.99 -15.08
C TYR A 287 2.53 -18.77 -14.28
N LEU A 288 2.81 -17.67 -14.98
CA LEU A 288 3.18 -16.40 -14.33
C LEU A 288 1.93 -15.60 -14.00
N TYR A 289 1.83 -15.17 -12.75
CA TYR A 289 0.81 -14.27 -12.24
C TYR A 289 1.40 -12.87 -12.07
N MET A 290 0.63 -11.84 -12.44
CA MET A 290 1.05 -10.44 -12.38
C MET A 290 -0.08 -9.57 -11.82
N GLY A 291 0.22 -8.78 -10.79
CA GLY A 291 -0.73 -7.83 -10.22
C GLY A 291 -0.65 -6.49 -10.93
N MET A 292 -1.80 -5.91 -11.27
CA MET A 292 -1.94 -4.61 -11.92
C MET A 292 -2.89 -3.72 -11.13
N GLY A 293 -2.42 -2.55 -10.69
CA GLY A 293 -3.31 -1.55 -10.09
C GLY A 293 -4.19 -0.87 -11.14
N ASN A 294 -5.21 -0.15 -10.69
CA ASN A 294 -6.24 0.46 -11.54
C ASN A 294 -5.75 1.70 -12.30
N GLY A 295 -4.46 2.03 -12.23
CA GLY A 295 -3.85 3.14 -12.97
C GLY A 295 -3.85 4.49 -12.23
N GLY A 296 -4.33 4.55 -10.99
CA GLY A 296 -4.04 5.66 -10.08
C GLY A 296 -4.88 6.92 -10.25
N GLY A 297 -4.34 8.02 -9.72
CA GLY A 297 -4.91 9.35 -9.81
C GLY A 297 -6.07 9.63 -8.87
N ASP A 298 -6.58 10.88 -8.90
CA ASP A 298 -7.72 11.39 -8.13
C ASP A 298 -9.08 10.82 -8.60
N LEU A 299 -9.05 9.63 -9.22
CA LEU A 299 -10.20 8.96 -9.82
C LEU A 299 -10.81 9.76 -11.00
N ARG A 300 -10.17 10.86 -11.45
CA ARG A 300 -10.60 11.74 -12.56
C ARG A 300 -9.48 11.99 -13.59
N ILE A 301 -8.58 11.03 -13.74
CA ILE A 301 -7.50 11.11 -14.71
C ILE A 301 -7.92 10.56 -16.08
N PRO A 302 -7.25 10.97 -17.17
CA PRO A 302 -7.37 10.30 -18.45
C PRO A 302 -7.03 8.81 -18.34
N GLY A 303 -7.71 7.96 -19.10
CA GLY A 303 -7.48 6.51 -19.08
C GLY A 303 -8.36 5.73 -18.10
N ASN A 304 -9.22 6.38 -17.32
CA ASN A 304 -10.34 5.69 -16.67
C ASN A 304 -11.42 5.42 -17.70
N VAL A 305 -11.88 4.17 -17.77
CA VAL A 305 -13.00 3.78 -18.63
C VAL A 305 -14.33 4.00 -17.92
N ASP A 306 -15.37 4.22 -18.70
CA ASP A 306 -16.73 4.30 -18.16
C ASP A 306 -17.17 2.90 -17.74
N ASP A 307 -17.64 2.74 -16.50
CA ASP A 307 -18.23 1.49 -16.02
C ASP A 307 -19.75 1.64 -15.75
N TRP A 308 -20.41 0.55 -15.35
CA TRP A 308 -21.85 0.52 -15.08
C TRP A 308 -22.24 1.06 -13.70
N TYR A 309 -21.28 1.38 -12.84
CA TYR A 309 -21.54 2.00 -11.56
C TYR A 309 -21.54 3.52 -11.70
N GLU A 310 -22.42 4.19 -10.95
CA GLU A 310 -22.40 5.66 -10.87
C GLU A 310 -21.30 6.13 -9.90
N ASN A 311 -20.06 5.65 -10.07
CA ASN A 311 -18.92 5.95 -9.22
C ASN A 311 -17.64 6.19 -10.05
N ARG A 312 -16.78 7.12 -9.63
CA ARG A 312 -15.54 7.48 -10.37
C ARG A 312 -14.38 6.59 -9.95
N GLY A 313 -13.42 6.35 -10.86
CA GLY A 313 -12.16 5.65 -10.53
C GLY A 313 -12.01 4.22 -11.04
N GLY A 314 -12.79 3.86 -12.07
CA GLY A 314 -12.86 2.51 -12.59
C GLY A 314 -11.84 2.24 -13.70
N ASN A 315 -10.85 1.41 -13.38
CA ASN A 315 -10.38 0.37 -14.31
C ASN A 315 -10.52 -1.03 -13.69
N GLY A 316 -10.73 -1.14 -12.37
CA GLY A 316 -10.88 -2.45 -11.72
C GLY A 316 -12.10 -3.24 -12.16
N GLN A 317 -13.15 -2.61 -12.68
CA GLN A 317 -14.31 -3.33 -13.19
C GLN A 317 -14.21 -3.68 -14.68
N ASP A 318 -13.30 -3.01 -15.41
CA ASP A 318 -13.13 -3.23 -16.84
C ASP A 318 -12.19 -4.41 -17.09
N VAL A 319 -12.65 -5.29 -17.98
CA VAL A 319 -11.91 -6.47 -18.40
C VAL A 319 -11.75 -6.52 -19.91
N ASP A 320 -12.29 -5.54 -20.63
CA ASP A 320 -12.46 -5.56 -22.08
C ASP A 320 -11.49 -4.61 -22.77
N GLU A 321 -11.33 -3.38 -22.26
CA GLU A 321 -10.52 -2.36 -22.91
C GLU A 321 -9.07 -2.34 -22.39
N ASN A 322 -8.84 -2.78 -21.15
CA ASN A 322 -7.52 -2.79 -20.54
C ASN A 322 -7.31 -3.88 -19.47
N LEU A 323 -6.07 -3.97 -18.98
CA LEU A 323 -5.59 -4.99 -18.03
C LEU A 323 -5.36 -4.43 -16.61
N LEU A 324 -5.81 -3.21 -16.31
CA LEU A 324 -5.58 -2.55 -15.03
C LEU A 324 -6.57 -3.06 -13.96
N GLY A 325 -6.24 -2.86 -12.68
CA GLY A 325 -7.08 -3.25 -11.54
C GLY A 325 -7.38 -4.75 -11.47
N SER A 326 -6.38 -5.56 -11.82
CA SER A 326 -6.53 -6.97 -12.17
C SER A 326 -5.37 -7.82 -11.69
N ILE A 327 -5.61 -9.14 -11.56
CA ILE A 327 -4.56 -10.16 -11.53
C ILE A 327 -4.57 -10.86 -12.89
N LEU A 328 -3.41 -10.87 -13.55
CA LEU A 328 -3.21 -11.52 -14.84
C LEU A 328 -2.57 -12.90 -14.66
N ARG A 329 -2.81 -13.82 -15.59
CA ARG A 329 -2.19 -15.16 -15.63
C ARG A 329 -1.82 -15.54 -17.06
N ILE A 330 -0.52 -15.71 -17.33
CA ILE A 330 0.01 -15.97 -18.67
C ILE A 330 1.01 -17.13 -18.70
N ASP A 331 1.18 -17.73 -19.88
CA ASP A 331 2.19 -18.75 -20.15
C ASP A 331 3.43 -18.14 -20.81
N VAL A 332 4.52 -18.00 -20.04
CA VAL A 332 5.79 -17.45 -20.53
C VAL A 332 6.68 -18.47 -21.26
N ASP A 333 6.29 -19.75 -21.26
CA ASP A 333 7.00 -20.84 -21.92
C ASP A 333 6.47 -21.13 -23.34
N SER A 334 5.34 -20.55 -23.71
CA SER A 334 4.77 -20.61 -25.06
C SER A 334 4.63 -19.22 -25.70
N GLN A 335 4.23 -19.19 -26.96
CA GLN A 335 3.95 -17.97 -27.73
C GLN A 335 2.71 -18.24 -28.59
N GLU A 336 1.82 -17.27 -28.67
CA GLU A 336 0.58 -17.35 -29.42
C GLU A 336 0.42 -16.15 -30.34
N ASP A 337 0.17 -16.40 -31.62
CA ASP A 337 0.04 -15.38 -32.67
C ASP A 337 1.17 -14.33 -32.65
N ASP A 338 0.85 -13.09 -32.29
CA ASP A 338 1.77 -11.96 -32.17
C ASP A 338 2.22 -11.69 -30.72
N LYS A 339 1.69 -12.44 -29.74
CA LYS A 339 2.06 -12.35 -28.33
C LYS A 339 3.34 -13.15 -28.05
N PRO A 340 4.34 -12.58 -27.36
CA PRO A 340 5.57 -13.28 -26.98
C PRO A 340 5.38 -14.23 -25.78
N TYR A 341 4.13 -14.48 -25.39
CA TYR A 341 3.64 -15.41 -24.37
C TYR A 341 2.39 -16.12 -24.93
N GLY A 342 1.97 -17.22 -24.30
CA GLY A 342 0.68 -17.86 -24.55
C GLY A 342 -0.36 -17.57 -23.47
N ILE A 343 -1.61 -17.88 -23.78
CA ILE A 343 -2.72 -17.79 -22.84
C ILE A 343 -3.07 -19.20 -22.33
N PRO A 344 -3.17 -19.42 -21.01
CA PRO A 344 -3.72 -20.67 -20.49
C PRO A 344 -5.18 -20.87 -20.94
N ASP A 345 -5.46 -21.98 -21.62
CA ASP A 345 -6.81 -22.34 -22.14
C ASP A 345 -7.93 -22.30 -21.08
N ASP A 346 -7.58 -22.41 -19.79
CA ASP A 346 -8.51 -22.41 -18.67
C ASP A 346 -8.65 -21.06 -17.97
N ASN A 347 -8.08 -19.98 -18.51
CA ASN A 347 -8.35 -18.63 -18.04
C ASN A 347 -9.85 -18.28 -18.18
N PRO A 348 -10.41 -17.50 -17.24
CA PRO A 348 -11.86 -17.31 -17.11
C PRO A 348 -12.53 -16.61 -18.31
N LEU A 349 -11.80 -15.82 -19.09
CA LEU A 349 -12.35 -15.08 -20.23
C LEU A 349 -12.02 -15.70 -21.59
N VAL A 350 -11.29 -16.83 -21.62
CA VAL A 350 -11.00 -17.54 -22.86
C VAL A 350 -12.28 -18.05 -23.51
N GLY A 351 -12.60 -17.49 -24.69
CA GLY A 351 -13.81 -17.80 -25.44
C GLY A 351 -15.06 -17.05 -24.96
N GLU A 352 -14.92 -16.12 -24.02
CA GLU A 352 -15.95 -15.21 -23.54
C GLU A 352 -15.60 -13.77 -23.94
N GLU A 353 -16.43 -12.79 -23.54
CA GLU A 353 -16.12 -11.36 -23.74
C GLU A 353 -15.08 -10.90 -22.69
N GLY A 354 -14.00 -10.26 -23.16
CA GLY A 354 -12.91 -9.74 -22.34
C GLY A 354 -11.52 -10.11 -22.84
N LEU A 355 -10.50 -9.62 -22.14
CA LEU A 355 -9.10 -9.92 -22.42
C LEU A 355 -8.69 -11.24 -21.76
N ASP A 356 -8.14 -12.14 -22.56
CA ASP A 356 -7.86 -13.52 -22.15
C ASP A 356 -6.80 -13.65 -21.04
N GLU A 357 -5.97 -12.62 -20.83
CA GLU A 357 -4.97 -12.56 -19.75
C GLU A 357 -5.58 -12.51 -18.35
N GLN A 358 -6.83 -12.08 -18.23
CA GLN A 358 -7.51 -11.83 -16.96
C GLN A 358 -7.69 -13.10 -16.13
N PHE A 359 -7.19 -13.13 -14.90
CA PHE A 359 -7.44 -14.20 -13.93
C PHE A 359 -8.48 -13.82 -12.88
N ALA A 360 -8.43 -12.57 -12.41
CA ALA A 360 -9.38 -11.96 -11.49
C ALA A 360 -9.31 -10.43 -11.63
N TRP A 361 -10.38 -9.72 -11.28
CA TRP A 361 -10.50 -8.26 -11.44
C TRP A 361 -11.21 -7.64 -10.24
N GLY A 362 -11.37 -6.32 -10.25
CA GLY A 362 -12.02 -5.58 -9.18
C GLY A 362 -11.06 -5.14 -8.09
N PHE A 363 -9.79 -4.93 -8.41
CA PHE A 363 -8.76 -4.47 -7.48
C PHE A 363 -8.45 -2.99 -7.65
N ARG A 364 -7.96 -2.35 -6.58
CA ARG A 364 -7.45 -0.98 -6.62
C ARG A 364 -5.96 -0.93 -6.94
N ASN A 365 -5.15 -1.53 -6.09
CA ASN A 365 -3.70 -1.57 -6.13
C ASN A 365 -3.19 -2.87 -5.47
N PRO A 366 -3.32 -4.03 -6.15
CA PRO A 366 -2.92 -5.35 -5.63
C PRO A 366 -1.39 -5.45 -5.55
N TRP A 367 -0.82 -4.81 -4.52
CA TRP A 367 0.60 -4.47 -4.42
C TRP A 367 1.50 -5.69 -4.28
N ARG A 368 1.15 -6.63 -3.40
CA ARG A 368 1.95 -7.84 -3.12
C ARG A 368 1.10 -9.08 -3.03
N MET A 369 1.69 -10.18 -3.45
CA MET A 369 1.06 -11.47 -3.62
C MET A 369 1.92 -12.59 -3.01
N SER A 370 1.28 -13.64 -2.52
CA SER A 370 2.00 -14.85 -2.14
C SER A 370 1.16 -16.10 -2.30
N PHE A 371 1.80 -17.21 -2.65
CA PHE A 371 1.14 -18.51 -2.65
C PHE A 371 1.39 -19.25 -1.34
N ASN A 372 0.34 -19.89 -0.82
CA ASN A 372 0.48 -20.94 0.18
C ASN A 372 -0.56 -22.03 -0.05
N LYS A 373 -0.08 -23.26 -0.31
CA LYS A 373 -0.89 -24.47 -0.55
C LYS A 373 -1.95 -24.25 -1.65
N GLY A 374 -1.54 -23.66 -2.77
CA GLY A 374 -2.39 -23.39 -3.93
C GLY A 374 -3.31 -22.17 -3.80
N ASN A 375 -3.41 -21.55 -2.61
CA ASN A 375 -4.15 -20.30 -2.45
C ASN A 375 -3.25 -19.11 -2.75
N LEU A 376 -3.74 -18.21 -3.60
CA LEU A 376 -3.11 -16.92 -3.90
C LEU A 376 -3.63 -15.87 -2.90
N PHE A 377 -2.76 -15.34 -2.06
CA PHE A 377 -3.06 -14.21 -1.19
C PHE A 377 -2.65 -12.92 -1.89
N VAL A 378 -3.50 -11.90 -1.85
CA VAL A 378 -3.24 -10.59 -2.46
C VAL A 378 -3.52 -9.50 -1.45
N CYS A 379 -2.51 -8.66 -1.20
CA CYS A 379 -2.61 -7.44 -0.40
C CYS A 379 -2.98 -6.30 -1.34
N ASP A 380 -4.25 -5.85 -1.26
CA ASP A 380 -4.77 -4.75 -2.09
C ASP A 380 -4.85 -3.47 -1.26
N VAL A 381 -4.17 -2.42 -1.71
CA VAL A 381 -4.04 -1.16 -0.96
C VAL A 381 -5.28 -0.31 -1.13
N GLY A 382 -5.84 0.16 0.00
CA GLY A 382 -7.04 0.98 0.06
C GLY A 382 -6.86 2.43 -0.38
N GLN A 383 -7.97 3.16 -0.46
CA GLN A 383 -8.00 4.55 -0.90
C GLN A 383 -8.10 5.57 0.25
N PHE A 384 -9.01 5.39 1.20
CA PHE A 384 -9.34 6.38 2.23
C PHE A 384 -9.47 5.80 3.63
N GLU A 385 -9.99 4.58 3.77
CA GLU A 385 -10.50 4.12 5.06
C GLU A 385 -10.03 2.72 5.45
N TYR A 386 -9.79 1.81 4.50
CA TYR A 386 -9.52 0.40 4.83
C TYR A 386 -8.43 -0.20 3.95
N GLU A 387 -7.54 -0.96 4.58
CA GLU A 387 -6.62 -1.87 3.92
C GLU A 387 -7.17 -3.29 3.92
N GLU A 388 -6.82 -4.10 2.90
CA GLU A 388 -7.39 -5.42 2.74
C GLU A 388 -6.42 -6.50 2.23
N VAL A 389 -6.72 -7.74 2.60
CA VAL A 389 -6.07 -8.93 2.02
C VAL A 389 -7.13 -9.94 1.60
N SER A 390 -7.01 -10.44 0.38
CA SER A 390 -7.92 -11.37 -0.25
C SER A 390 -7.26 -12.71 -0.57
N ILE A 391 -8.03 -13.81 -0.53
CA ILE A 391 -7.66 -15.05 -1.22
C ILE A 391 -8.28 -15.00 -2.60
N VAL A 392 -7.43 -14.99 -3.62
CA VAL A 392 -7.86 -14.81 -5.00
C VAL A 392 -8.38 -16.10 -5.61
N VAL A 393 -9.57 -16.01 -6.20
CA VAL A 393 -10.26 -17.12 -6.88
C VAL A 393 -10.45 -16.75 -8.34
N LYS A 394 -10.13 -17.69 -9.24
CA LYS A 394 -10.26 -17.54 -10.69
C LYS A 394 -11.65 -17.03 -11.09
N GLY A 395 -11.69 -15.98 -11.92
CA GLY A 395 -12.89 -15.38 -12.49
C GLY A 395 -13.80 -14.72 -11.44
N LYS A 396 -13.20 -14.11 -10.41
CA LYS A 396 -13.92 -13.37 -9.38
C LYS A 396 -13.57 -11.89 -9.38
N ASN A 397 -14.54 -11.12 -8.88
CA ASN A 397 -14.55 -9.67 -8.83
C ASN A 397 -14.44 -9.19 -7.38
N TYR A 398 -13.42 -8.39 -7.08
CA TYR A 398 -13.09 -7.91 -5.72
C TYR A 398 -13.71 -6.53 -5.39
N GLY A 399 -14.58 -6.03 -6.27
CA GLY A 399 -15.54 -4.98 -5.92
C GLY A 399 -15.05 -3.54 -6.00
N TRP A 400 -13.75 -3.29 -6.20
CA TRP A 400 -13.28 -1.94 -6.51
C TRP A 400 -13.91 -1.47 -7.84
N ASN A 401 -14.59 -0.33 -7.92
CA ASN A 401 -14.47 0.81 -7.01
C ASN A 401 -15.67 1.06 -6.09
N VAL A 402 -16.63 0.14 -5.93
CA VAL A 402 -17.80 0.37 -5.03
C VAL A 402 -17.60 -0.21 -3.63
N LYS A 403 -16.54 -1.01 -3.46
CA LYS A 403 -16.07 -1.58 -2.19
C LYS A 403 -14.65 -1.12 -1.88
N GLU A 404 -14.40 -0.88 -0.60
CA GLU A 404 -13.07 -0.71 0.00
C GLU A 404 -13.08 -1.49 1.32
N GLY A 405 -12.35 -2.60 1.39
CA GLY A 405 -12.67 -3.65 2.34
C GLY A 405 -14.05 -4.26 2.04
N SER A 406 -14.73 -4.72 3.09
CA SER A 406 -16.14 -5.12 3.05
C SER A 406 -17.11 -3.92 3.04
N HIS A 407 -16.57 -2.70 3.11
CA HIS A 407 -17.33 -1.46 3.27
C HIS A 407 -17.67 -0.81 1.94
N CYS A 408 -18.77 -0.07 1.92
CA CYS A 408 -19.19 0.66 0.74
C CYS A 408 -18.35 1.92 0.53
N PHE A 409 -17.90 2.09 -0.71
CA PHE A 409 -17.05 3.20 -1.14
C PHE A 409 -17.77 4.08 -2.16
N ALA A 410 -17.55 5.39 -2.08
CA ALA A 410 -17.92 6.33 -3.12
C ALA A 410 -16.83 7.39 -3.30
N SER A 411 -16.27 7.49 -4.50
CA SER A 411 -15.20 8.43 -4.87
C SER A 411 -15.49 9.90 -4.56
N ALA A 412 -16.77 10.29 -4.63
CA ALA A 412 -17.20 11.67 -4.36
C ALA A 412 -17.28 11.99 -2.86
N GLU A 413 -17.38 10.96 -2.01
CA GLU A 413 -17.57 11.09 -0.58
C GLU A 413 -16.30 10.62 0.13
N ARG A 414 -15.64 11.49 0.91
CA ARG A 414 -14.44 11.12 1.68
C ARG A 414 -14.78 10.34 2.95
N ARG A 415 -15.89 9.62 2.96
CA ARG A 415 -16.43 8.87 4.11
C ARG A 415 -17.23 7.68 3.60
N PRO A 416 -17.32 6.59 4.38
CA PRO A 416 -18.15 5.44 4.03
C PRO A 416 -19.61 5.86 3.80
N ILE A 417 -20.19 5.36 2.71
CA ILE A 417 -21.63 5.47 2.46
C ILE A 417 -22.34 4.21 2.97
N SER A 418 -23.65 4.27 3.21
CA SER A 418 -24.38 3.15 3.82
C SER A 418 -24.70 2.02 2.85
N ASP A 419 -24.85 2.34 1.57
CA ASP A 419 -25.40 1.42 0.58
C ASP A 419 -24.58 1.46 -0.71
N CYS A 420 -24.17 0.29 -1.17
CA CYS A 420 -23.49 0.04 -2.42
C CYS A 420 -23.93 -1.33 -2.96
N PRO A 421 -23.75 -1.60 -4.26
CA PRO A 421 -24.00 -2.92 -4.82
C PRO A 421 -23.09 -3.98 -4.19
N ASP A 422 -23.61 -5.19 -4.01
CA ASP A 422 -22.87 -6.40 -3.65
C ASP A 422 -22.66 -7.33 -4.85
N ARG A 423 -23.12 -6.91 -6.03
CA ARG A 423 -23.06 -7.62 -7.31
C ARG A 423 -23.02 -6.64 -8.46
N THR A 424 -22.53 -7.08 -9.61
CA THR A 424 -22.72 -6.34 -10.86
C THR A 424 -24.19 -6.37 -11.30
N PRO A 425 -24.63 -5.46 -12.19
CA PRO A 425 -25.94 -5.54 -12.83
C PRO A 425 -26.13 -6.88 -13.56
N GLU A 426 -27.37 -7.36 -13.65
CA GLU A 426 -27.70 -8.67 -14.26
C GLU A 426 -27.19 -8.79 -15.71
N ASN A 427 -27.14 -7.68 -16.46
CA ASN A 427 -26.65 -7.64 -17.83
C ASN A 427 -25.11 -7.60 -17.95
N VAL A 428 -24.39 -7.55 -16.84
CA VAL A 428 -22.92 -7.55 -16.79
C VAL A 428 -22.48 -8.88 -16.18
N ARG A 429 -21.98 -9.79 -17.02
CA ARG A 429 -21.50 -11.13 -16.63
C ARG A 429 -22.50 -11.92 -15.76
N GLY A 430 -23.80 -11.71 -15.99
CA GLY A 430 -24.87 -12.42 -15.28
C GLY A 430 -25.03 -12.01 -13.81
N GLY A 431 -24.68 -10.77 -13.47
CA GLY A 431 -24.81 -10.24 -12.11
C GLY A 431 -23.91 -10.96 -11.11
N GLU A 432 -22.62 -11.07 -11.43
CA GLU A 432 -21.64 -11.75 -10.59
C GLU A 432 -21.52 -11.11 -9.19
N PRO A 433 -21.30 -11.90 -8.12
CA PRO A 433 -21.10 -11.37 -6.79
C PRO A 433 -19.73 -10.68 -6.67
N LEU A 434 -19.70 -9.60 -5.89
CA LEU A 434 -18.46 -9.00 -5.39
C LEU A 434 -17.97 -9.80 -4.19
N ILE A 435 -16.65 -9.99 -4.09
CA ILE A 435 -16.02 -10.83 -3.07
C ILE A 435 -15.37 -9.93 -2.01
N ASP A 436 -15.82 -10.06 -0.76
CA ASP A 436 -15.21 -9.38 0.38
C ASP A 436 -13.84 -10.00 0.74
N PRO A 437 -12.91 -9.22 1.31
CA PRO A 437 -11.59 -9.71 1.72
C PRO A 437 -11.66 -10.60 2.97
N ILE A 438 -10.59 -11.36 3.21
CA ILE A 438 -10.46 -12.23 4.39
C ILE A 438 -9.88 -11.51 5.61
N ILE A 439 -9.15 -10.42 5.36
CA ILE A 439 -8.56 -9.51 6.34
C ILE A 439 -8.90 -8.10 5.89
N GLU A 440 -9.37 -7.28 6.82
CA GLU A 440 -9.47 -5.83 6.63
C GLU A 440 -9.09 -5.13 7.94
N TYR A 441 -8.59 -3.91 7.84
CA TYR A 441 -8.38 -3.05 9.00
C TYR A 441 -8.50 -1.58 8.58
N PRO A 442 -9.02 -0.71 9.46
CA PRO A 442 -9.22 0.67 9.12
C PRO A 442 -7.88 1.41 9.11
N HIS A 443 -7.84 2.59 8.49
CA HIS A 443 -6.69 3.48 8.62
C HIS A 443 -6.60 4.10 10.00
N THR A 444 -7.75 4.40 10.60
CA THR A 444 -7.84 4.99 11.95
C THR A 444 -8.90 4.28 12.78
N TYR A 445 -8.65 4.17 14.09
CA TYR A 445 -9.59 3.64 15.07
C TYR A 445 -9.54 4.50 16.33
N GLU A 446 -10.69 5.05 16.73
CA GLU A 446 -10.81 5.93 17.91
C GLU A 446 -9.85 7.15 17.92
N GLY A 447 -9.39 7.57 16.74
CA GLY A 447 -8.46 8.68 16.55
C GLY A 447 -7.00 8.25 16.39
N ASP A 448 -6.68 7.00 16.69
CA ASP A 448 -5.34 6.43 16.54
C ASP A 448 -5.15 5.83 15.14
N GLY A 449 -3.93 5.99 14.59
CA GLY A 449 -3.53 5.33 13.35
C GLY A 449 -3.36 3.82 13.53
N VAL A 450 -3.95 3.03 12.64
CA VAL A 450 -3.86 1.57 12.66
C VAL A 450 -2.91 1.08 11.56
N GLY A 451 -3.10 1.54 10.32
CA GLY A 451 -2.21 1.31 9.18
C GLY A 451 -2.63 2.19 8.01
N VAL A 452 -1.84 2.26 6.94
CA VAL A 452 -2.15 3.14 5.79
C VAL A 452 -1.91 2.51 4.42
N ALA A 453 -1.19 1.39 4.37
CA ALA A 453 -0.92 0.66 3.15
C ALA A 453 -0.40 -0.73 3.49
N VAL A 454 -1.15 -1.77 3.13
CA VAL A 454 -0.70 -3.16 3.29
C VAL A 454 0.47 -3.47 2.34
N THR A 455 1.60 -3.95 2.85
CA THR A 455 2.84 -4.08 2.06
C THR A 455 3.27 -5.51 1.73
N GLY A 456 2.37 -6.47 1.93
CA GLY A 456 2.62 -7.87 1.59
C GLY A 456 3.03 -8.74 2.78
N GLY A 457 2.88 -10.05 2.58
CA GLY A 457 3.14 -11.03 3.61
C GLY A 457 2.98 -12.46 3.14
N THR A 458 3.13 -13.39 4.07
CA THR A 458 3.11 -14.83 3.79
C THR A 458 2.57 -15.65 4.96
N ILE A 459 2.13 -16.87 4.69
CA ILE A 459 1.79 -17.83 5.76
C ILE A 459 3.07 -18.39 6.37
N TYR A 460 3.32 -18.08 7.64
CA TYR A 460 4.50 -18.56 8.35
C TYR A 460 4.34 -20.02 8.82
N GLN A 461 5.16 -20.94 8.31
CA GLN A 461 5.07 -22.37 8.67
C GLN A 461 6.25 -22.88 9.51
N ASN A 462 7.34 -22.10 9.58
CA ASN A 462 8.56 -22.49 10.27
C ASN A 462 8.33 -22.58 11.80
N ALA A 463 9.03 -23.52 12.45
CA ALA A 463 8.91 -23.76 13.89
C ALA A 463 9.81 -22.86 14.75
N THR A 464 10.69 -22.06 14.13
CA THR A 464 11.63 -21.18 14.84
C THR A 464 10.92 -20.13 15.69
N ILE A 465 9.80 -19.57 15.22
CA ILE A 465 8.94 -18.65 15.98
C ILE A 465 7.56 -19.30 16.18
N PRO A 466 7.38 -20.20 17.16
CA PRO A 466 6.14 -20.98 17.31
C PRO A 466 4.87 -20.15 17.40
N ALA A 467 4.95 -18.95 17.99
CA ALA A 467 3.80 -18.05 18.16
C ALA A 467 3.21 -17.55 16.83
N LEU A 468 4.01 -17.47 15.77
CA LEU A 468 3.57 -17.02 14.45
C LEU A 468 3.12 -18.18 13.55
N ARG A 469 3.33 -19.43 13.97
CA ARG A 469 3.12 -20.59 13.11
C ARG A 469 1.66 -20.75 12.70
N GLY A 470 1.43 -20.84 11.39
CA GLY A 470 0.12 -20.97 10.76
C GLY A 470 -0.61 -19.64 10.54
N LYS A 471 -0.03 -18.52 10.96
CA LYS A 471 -0.58 -17.17 10.74
C LYS A 471 -0.09 -16.60 9.42
N PHE A 472 -0.88 -15.71 8.82
CA PHE A 472 -0.42 -14.83 7.73
C PHE A 472 0.29 -13.65 8.39
N VAL A 473 1.60 -13.54 8.18
CA VAL A 473 2.43 -12.47 8.74
C VAL A 473 2.73 -11.48 7.63
N PHE A 474 2.36 -10.22 7.82
CA PHE A 474 2.36 -9.21 6.77
C PHE A 474 2.73 -7.83 7.32
N GLY A 475 3.23 -6.97 6.43
CA GLY A 475 3.59 -5.61 6.76
C GLY A 475 2.46 -4.62 6.51
N ASP A 476 2.46 -3.52 7.25
CA ASP A 476 1.83 -2.27 6.87
C ASP A 476 2.87 -1.16 6.86
N TYR A 477 2.85 -0.36 5.81
CA TYR A 477 3.83 0.67 5.51
C TYR A 477 4.10 1.60 6.68
N SER A 478 3.03 2.04 7.37
CA SER A 478 3.11 3.06 8.41
C SER A 478 1.76 3.22 9.11
N LYS A 479 1.72 3.67 10.37
CA LYS A 479 0.46 4.01 11.04
C LYS A 479 -0.07 5.43 10.79
N THR A 480 0.81 6.37 10.46
CA THR A 480 0.49 7.83 10.50
C THR A 480 0.92 8.58 9.25
N GLY A 481 1.49 7.88 8.27
CA GLY A 481 2.18 8.44 7.12
C GLY A 481 3.63 8.85 7.39
N ARG A 482 4.18 8.50 8.55
CA ARG A 482 5.58 8.74 8.95
C ARG A 482 6.27 7.40 9.23
N PRO A 483 7.62 7.34 9.33
CA PRO A 483 8.30 6.12 9.77
C PRO A 483 7.69 5.59 11.07
N GLY A 484 7.54 4.27 11.17
CA GLY A 484 6.69 3.63 12.19
C GLY A 484 5.78 2.55 11.60
N GLY A 485 6.28 1.80 10.63
CA GLY A 485 5.58 0.68 10.01
C GLY A 485 5.41 -0.51 10.97
N SER A 486 4.41 -1.32 10.68
CA SER A 486 4.01 -2.43 11.53
C SER A 486 4.16 -3.76 10.83
N VAL A 487 4.33 -4.81 11.64
CA VAL A 487 4.12 -6.19 11.20
C VAL A 487 2.93 -6.74 11.95
N PHE A 488 1.97 -7.26 11.22
CA PHE A 488 0.76 -7.86 11.74
C PHE A 488 0.79 -9.38 11.52
N ALA A 489 0.02 -10.10 12.34
CA ALA A 489 -0.22 -11.52 12.17
C ALA A 489 -1.72 -11.81 12.19
N ALA A 490 -2.23 -12.42 11.12
CA ALA A 490 -3.62 -12.81 11.01
C ALA A 490 -3.77 -14.32 11.23
N THR A 491 -4.70 -14.71 12.11
CA THR A 491 -5.00 -16.12 12.38
C THR A 491 -6.21 -16.55 11.58
N PRO A 492 -6.09 -17.58 10.71
CA PRO A 492 -7.23 -18.12 9.98
C PRO A 492 -8.32 -18.58 10.96
N PRO A 493 -9.58 -18.14 10.77
CA PRO A 493 -10.65 -18.48 11.68
C PRO A 493 -11.20 -19.88 11.35
N ARG A 494 -12.15 -20.34 12.17
CA ARG A 494 -13.01 -21.47 11.78
C ARG A 494 -14.14 -21.02 10.84
N GLU A 495 -14.65 -19.80 11.01
CA GLU A 495 -15.64 -19.10 10.18
C GLU A 495 -15.43 -17.58 10.32
N GLY A 496 -15.67 -16.80 9.25
CA GLY A 496 -15.61 -15.32 9.27
C GLY A 496 -14.26 -14.71 8.88
N GLN A 497 -14.02 -13.46 9.29
CA GLN A 497 -12.75 -12.75 9.11
C GLN A 497 -11.64 -13.29 10.00
N TRP A 498 -10.40 -13.10 9.57
CA TRP A 498 -9.23 -13.52 10.31
C TRP A 498 -8.99 -12.58 11.49
N SER A 499 -8.65 -13.15 12.66
CA SER A 499 -8.32 -12.33 13.82
C SER A 499 -6.91 -11.78 13.69
N LEU A 500 -6.76 -10.48 13.90
CA LEU A 500 -5.51 -9.76 13.73
C LEU A 500 -4.84 -9.52 15.08
N GLU A 501 -3.52 -9.48 15.08
CA GLU A 501 -2.68 -9.04 16.19
C GLU A 501 -1.44 -8.32 15.64
N GLU A 502 -0.89 -7.40 16.43
CA GLU A 502 0.35 -6.70 16.08
C GLU A 502 1.57 -7.41 16.66
N VAL A 503 2.53 -7.74 15.80
CA VAL A 503 3.82 -8.29 16.20
C VAL A 503 4.66 -7.17 16.80
N THR A 504 5.25 -7.43 17.97
CA THR A 504 6.09 -6.45 18.67
C THR A 504 7.58 -6.77 18.54
N PHE A 505 8.41 -5.74 18.40
CA PHE A 505 9.85 -5.86 18.29
C PHE A 505 10.54 -5.56 19.63
N GLU A 506 11.25 -6.54 20.15
CA GLU A 506 12.06 -6.42 21.37
C GLU A 506 13.14 -5.34 21.20
N GLY A 507 13.23 -4.42 22.17
CA GLY A 507 14.21 -3.35 22.17
C GLY A 507 13.75 -2.04 21.50
N TYR A 508 12.55 -2.02 20.93
CA TYR A 508 11.95 -0.82 20.35
C TYR A 508 10.92 -0.21 21.31
N GLU A 509 11.00 1.10 21.53
CA GLU A 509 10.21 1.82 22.55
C GLU A 509 8.70 1.65 22.35
N ASN A 510 8.25 1.65 21.10
CA ASN A 510 6.85 1.49 20.72
C ASN A 510 6.51 0.07 20.24
N GLY A 511 7.48 -0.85 20.27
CA GLY A 511 7.32 -2.21 19.76
C GLY A 511 7.17 -2.30 18.23
N THR A 512 7.29 -1.20 17.49
CA THR A 512 7.30 -1.12 16.02
C THR A 512 8.69 -0.81 15.51
N LEU A 513 8.94 -1.01 14.22
CA LEU A 513 10.18 -0.55 13.59
C LEU A 513 10.06 0.96 13.35
N ASP A 514 11.09 1.73 13.70
CA ASP A 514 11.13 3.19 13.51
C ASP A 514 11.42 3.59 12.03
N SER A 515 10.94 2.78 11.09
CA SER A 515 11.14 2.87 9.64
C SER A 515 9.82 2.57 8.93
N TYR A 516 9.71 2.88 7.64
CA TYR A 516 8.63 2.35 6.80
C TYR A 516 8.84 0.85 6.57
N VAL A 517 7.76 0.05 6.62
CA VAL A 517 7.81 -1.39 6.33
C VAL A 517 7.37 -1.66 4.89
N LEU A 518 8.31 -2.08 4.04
CA LEU A 518 8.11 -2.28 2.61
C LEU A 518 7.60 -3.67 2.23
N GLY A 519 7.59 -4.60 3.19
CA GLY A 519 6.97 -5.93 3.07
C GLY A 519 7.66 -6.99 3.92
N VAL A 520 6.99 -8.14 4.06
CA VAL A 520 7.47 -9.31 4.80
C VAL A 520 7.62 -10.50 3.87
N TYR A 521 8.83 -11.07 3.81
CA TYR A 521 9.21 -12.10 2.84
C TYR A 521 9.80 -13.33 3.53
N PRO A 522 9.47 -14.57 3.10
CA PRO A 522 10.14 -15.77 3.55
C PRO A 522 11.41 -16.07 2.72
N ASP A 523 12.40 -16.74 3.31
CA ASP A 523 13.41 -17.48 2.52
C ASP A 523 12.95 -18.93 2.21
N SER A 524 13.80 -19.71 1.53
CA SER A 524 13.51 -21.12 1.19
C SER A 524 13.29 -22.02 2.42
N ARG A 525 13.79 -21.61 3.59
CA ARG A 525 13.62 -22.31 4.87
C ARG A 525 12.41 -21.77 5.65
N GLY A 526 11.71 -20.77 5.10
CA GLY A 526 10.59 -20.10 5.74
C GLY A 526 11.01 -19.23 6.93
N GLU A 527 12.28 -18.83 7.03
CA GLU A 527 12.68 -17.74 7.92
C GLU A 527 12.14 -16.42 7.34
N LEU A 528 11.67 -15.51 8.20
CA LEU A 528 11.07 -14.25 7.75
C LEU A 528 12.08 -13.12 7.74
N TYR A 529 11.91 -12.25 6.75
CA TYR A 529 12.65 -11.02 6.56
C TYR A 529 11.66 -9.88 6.41
N VAL A 530 12.02 -8.70 6.91
CA VAL A 530 11.28 -7.46 6.71
C VAL A 530 12.17 -6.46 6.00
N LEU A 531 11.63 -5.86 4.95
CA LEU A 531 12.29 -4.81 4.18
C LEU A 531 11.84 -3.46 4.73
N THR A 532 12.76 -2.53 4.93
CA THR A 532 12.45 -1.20 5.43
C THR A 532 13.17 -0.09 4.68
N THR A 533 12.69 1.13 4.86
CA THR A 533 13.41 2.36 4.50
C THR A 533 13.03 3.48 5.46
N ASP A 534 13.92 4.43 5.70
CA ASP A 534 13.63 5.61 6.51
C ASP A 534 13.11 6.79 5.66
N ASN A 535 13.26 6.72 4.34
CA ASN A 535 12.88 7.79 3.42
C ASN A 535 11.67 7.39 2.57
N LEU A 536 10.86 8.37 2.20
CA LEU A 536 9.80 8.17 1.21
C LEU A 536 10.40 8.03 -0.20
N GLY A 537 9.97 6.97 -0.91
CA GLY A 537 10.16 6.81 -2.36
C GLY A 537 11.61 6.58 -2.83
N VAL A 538 11.91 7.12 -4.00
CA VAL A 538 13.08 6.79 -4.84
C VAL A 538 14.33 7.63 -4.54
N ARG A 539 14.49 8.13 -3.30
CA ARG A 539 15.62 9.01 -2.93
C ARG A 539 16.30 8.59 -1.63
N GLY A 540 17.63 8.76 -1.61
CA GLY A 540 18.48 8.43 -0.47
C GLY A 540 18.95 6.98 -0.49
N GLU A 541 19.67 6.60 0.56
CA GLU A 541 20.25 5.26 0.72
C GLU A 541 19.91 4.71 2.11
N THR A 542 18.62 4.67 2.43
CA THR A 542 18.10 4.27 3.75
C THR A 542 17.40 2.91 3.73
N GLY A 543 17.45 2.21 2.60
CA GLY A 543 16.91 0.86 2.46
C GLY A 543 17.67 -0.15 3.31
N ALA A 544 16.94 -1.05 3.97
CA ALA A 544 17.52 -2.10 4.81
C ALA A 544 16.73 -3.41 4.73
N VAL A 545 17.44 -4.50 5.04
CA VAL A 545 16.90 -5.85 5.18
C VAL A 545 17.15 -6.33 6.60
N HIS A 546 16.09 -6.80 7.25
CA HIS A 546 16.16 -7.33 8.61
C HIS A 546 15.65 -8.76 8.65
N LYS A 547 16.34 -9.64 9.35
CA LYS A 547 15.85 -10.98 9.67
C LYS A 547 15.00 -10.94 10.94
N ILE A 548 13.79 -11.49 10.87
CA ILE A 548 12.91 -11.67 12.03
C ILE A 548 13.31 -12.96 12.75
N ASN A 549 13.58 -12.83 14.04
CA ASN A 549 14.11 -13.87 14.89
C ASN A 549 13.24 -14.04 16.16
N PRO A 550 13.33 -15.18 16.87
CA PRO A 550 12.61 -15.36 18.14
C PRO A 550 12.99 -14.29 19.19
N PRO A 551 12.14 -13.99 20.17
CA PRO A 551 12.52 -13.10 21.26
C PRO A 551 13.69 -13.68 22.08
N SER A 552 14.37 -12.84 22.87
CA SER A 552 15.40 -13.28 23.81
C SER A 552 14.81 -14.28 24.82
N PRO A 553 15.61 -15.23 25.37
CA PRO A 553 15.10 -16.23 26.32
C PRO A 553 14.38 -15.63 27.56
N GLU A 554 14.84 -14.46 28.02
CA GLU A 554 14.23 -13.72 29.13
C GLU A 554 12.82 -13.23 28.77
N THR A 555 12.69 -12.58 27.61
CA THR A 555 11.42 -12.12 27.02
C THR A 555 10.48 -13.28 26.66
N ALA A 556 11.02 -14.41 26.18
CA ALA A 556 10.25 -15.61 25.90
C ALA A 556 9.63 -16.23 27.17
N THR A 557 10.31 -16.12 28.31
CA THR A 557 9.84 -16.67 29.59
C THR A 557 8.79 -15.77 30.24
N SER A 558 8.92 -14.45 30.10
CA SER A 558 7.90 -13.49 30.61
C SER A 558 6.58 -13.62 29.83
N THR A 559 6.64 -13.74 28.51
CA THR A 559 5.46 -13.93 27.65
C THR A 559 4.79 -15.29 27.84
N ALA A 560 5.56 -16.36 28.11
CA ALA A 560 4.99 -17.69 28.39
C ALA A 560 4.19 -17.78 29.70
N THR A 561 4.33 -16.80 30.62
CA THR A 561 3.67 -16.82 31.93
C THR A 561 2.24 -16.26 31.91
N ALA A 562 1.78 -15.69 30.78
CA ALA A 562 0.48 -15.03 30.66
C ALA A 562 -0.69 -15.92 30.18
N THR A 563 -0.55 -17.25 30.18
CA THR A 563 -1.70 -18.16 29.96
C THR A 563 -2.01 -18.93 31.24
N PRO A 564 -3.16 -18.70 31.92
CA PRO A 564 -3.62 -19.62 32.94
C PRO A 564 -3.94 -20.95 32.26
N ASP A 565 -3.16 -21.97 32.58
CA ASP A 565 -3.40 -23.36 32.20
C ASP A 565 -4.79 -23.77 32.73
N GLN A 566 -5.83 -23.70 31.88
CA GLN A 566 -7.12 -24.28 32.20
C GLN A 566 -6.98 -25.80 32.13
N PRO A 567 -7.28 -26.54 33.21
CA PRO A 567 -7.27 -27.99 33.15
C PRO A 567 -8.33 -28.45 32.13
N PRO A 568 -8.07 -29.54 31.38
CA PRO A 568 -8.95 -29.99 30.31
C PRO A 568 -10.36 -30.25 30.87
N THR A 569 -11.32 -29.46 30.41
CA THR A 569 -12.73 -29.69 30.73
C THR A 569 -13.15 -31.00 30.08
N ALA A 570 -13.63 -31.94 30.89
CA ALA A 570 -14.07 -33.25 30.44
C ALA A 570 -15.11 -33.13 29.31
N THR A 571 -14.82 -33.76 28.18
CA THR A 571 -15.73 -33.89 27.04
C THR A 571 -17.00 -34.63 27.45
N PRO A 572 -18.21 -34.07 27.29
CA PRO A 572 -19.42 -34.86 27.41
C PRO A 572 -19.51 -35.84 26.24
N THR A 573 -19.65 -37.12 26.57
CA THR A 573 -19.92 -38.23 25.64
C THR A 573 -21.14 -37.90 24.76
N PRO A 574 -21.08 -38.08 23.42
CA PRO A 574 -22.24 -37.86 22.57
C PRO A 574 -23.35 -38.87 22.89
N THR A 575 -24.56 -38.38 23.15
CA THR A 575 -25.78 -39.20 23.22
C THR A 575 -26.20 -39.55 21.79
N PRO A 576 -26.49 -40.81 21.45
CA PRO A 576 -26.81 -41.19 20.08
C PRO A 576 -28.13 -40.57 19.60
N THR A 577 -28.08 -39.93 18.44
CA THR A 577 -29.23 -39.40 17.69
C THR A 577 -30.15 -40.53 17.22
N PRO A 578 -31.48 -40.44 17.40
CA PRO A 578 -32.41 -41.39 16.79
C PRO A 578 -32.52 -41.15 15.27
N THR A 579 -32.24 -42.19 14.50
CA THR A 579 -32.45 -42.28 13.04
C THR A 579 -33.93 -42.13 12.68
N PRO A 580 -34.33 -41.21 11.77
CA PRO A 580 -35.63 -41.29 11.11
C PRO A 580 -35.61 -42.28 9.93
N THR A 581 -36.58 -43.19 9.95
CA THR A 581 -36.91 -44.24 8.98
C THR A 581 -37.23 -43.70 7.57
N PRO A 582 -36.79 -44.36 6.48
CA PRO A 582 -37.09 -43.93 5.10
C PRO A 582 -38.54 -44.19 4.72
N THR A 583 -39.18 -43.24 4.02
CA THR A 583 -40.52 -43.37 3.41
C THR A 583 -40.40 -43.24 1.88
N PRO A 584 -41.12 -44.05 1.08
CA PRO A 584 -40.66 -44.49 -0.25
C PRO A 584 -40.90 -43.52 -1.41
N THR A 585 -39.99 -43.60 -2.39
CA THR A 585 -40.05 -43.03 -3.73
C THR A 585 -41.16 -43.68 -4.59
N PRO A 586 -41.98 -42.92 -5.33
CA PRO A 586 -42.81 -43.48 -6.41
C PRO A 586 -42.01 -43.66 -7.71
N THR A 587 -42.10 -44.86 -8.28
CA THR A 587 -41.59 -45.31 -9.60
C THR A 587 -42.43 -44.72 -10.77
N PRO A 588 -41.84 -44.45 -11.96
CA PRO A 588 -42.47 -43.72 -13.07
C PRO A 588 -43.30 -44.61 -14.02
N THR A 589 -43.88 -44.03 -15.10
CA THR A 589 -44.15 -44.58 -16.48
C THR A 589 -45.50 -44.03 -17.06
N PRO A 590 -45.75 -43.89 -18.40
CA PRO A 590 -44.89 -43.62 -19.57
C PRO A 590 -45.34 -42.41 -20.45
N THR A 591 -44.42 -42.09 -21.37
CA THR A 591 -44.45 -41.31 -22.62
C THR A 591 -45.69 -41.41 -23.52
N ALA A 592 -46.00 -40.30 -24.20
CA ALA A 592 -46.40 -40.30 -25.62
C ALA A 592 -45.81 -39.07 -26.35
N SER A 593 -45.15 -39.35 -27.47
CA SER A 593 -44.72 -38.48 -28.59
C SER A 593 -45.33 -39.10 -29.88
N PRO A 594 -45.30 -38.54 -31.11
CA PRO A 594 -44.71 -37.27 -31.59
C PRO A 594 -45.53 -36.49 -32.67
N THR A 595 -44.95 -35.36 -33.15
CA THR A 595 -44.88 -34.87 -34.57
C THR A 595 -46.00 -33.99 -35.20
N PRO A 596 -45.77 -33.24 -36.33
CA PRO A 596 -45.21 -31.87 -36.38
C PRO A 596 -46.00 -30.92 -37.36
N THR A 597 -45.33 -29.87 -37.87
CA THR A 597 -45.66 -29.03 -39.07
C THR A 597 -46.51 -27.78 -38.75
N SER A 598 -46.21 -26.54 -39.18
CA SER A 598 -45.73 -26.06 -40.49
C SER A 598 -45.04 -24.69 -40.44
N ASP A 599 -44.22 -24.44 -41.47
CA ASP A 599 -43.66 -23.17 -41.94
C ASP A 599 -44.64 -21.99 -42.06
N ALA A 600 -44.14 -20.75 -41.98
CA ALA A 600 -44.04 -19.82 -43.13
C ALA A 600 -43.86 -18.33 -42.71
N THR A 601 -42.77 -17.75 -43.20
CA THR A 601 -42.53 -16.39 -43.74
C THR A 601 -43.69 -15.38 -43.85
N ALA A 602 -43.42 -14.12 -43.43
CA ALA A 602 -43.37 -12.88 -44.25
C ALA A 602 -43.41 -11.62 -43.33
N THR A 603 -42.37 -10.77 -43.30
CA THR A 603 -42.27 -9.46 -44.00
C THR A 603 -43.45 -8.52 -43.72
N THR A 604 -43.33 -7.36 -43.07
CA THR A 604 -42.88 -6.00 -43.50
C THR A 604 -43.21 -5.10 -42.28
N ASP A 605 -42.53 -4.03 -41.88
CA ASP A 605 -42.35 -2.77 -42.61
C ASP A 605 -41.44 -1.80 -41.82
N ARG A 606 -40.93 -0.84 -42.57
CA ARG A 606 -40.02 0.28 -42.30
C ARG A 606 -40.35 1.15 -41.07
N SER A 607 -39.27 1.70 -40.50
CA SER A 607 -39.12 3.16 -40.39
C SER A 607 -37.65 3.55 -40.28
N THR A 608 -37.18 4.26 -41.30
CA THR A 608 -35.91 4.97 -41.42
C THR A 608 -35.92 6.29 -40.65
N ALA A 609 -34.80 6.67 -40.04
CA ALA A 609 -34.34 8.05 -40.00
C ALA A 609 -32.80 8.09 -39.91
N THR A 610 -32.20 8.49 -41.03
CA THR A 610 -30.80 8.89 -41.20
C THR A 610 -30.77 10.41 -41.25
N THR A 611 -29.79 11.04 -40.59
CA THR A 611 -29.08 12.28 -40.98
C THR A 611 -28.08 12.60 -39.85
N ASP A 612 -26.88 13.11 -40.05
CA ASP A 612 -25.96 13.22 -41.19
C ASP A 612 -24.64 13.73 -40.57
N ALA A 613 -23.51 13.42 -41.19
CA ALA A 613 -22.20 13.88 -40.76
C ALA A 613 -21.98 15.36 -41.15
N GLY A 614 -21.19 16.09 -40.36
CA GLY A 614 -20.80 17.46 -40.65
C GLY A 614 -19.51 17.88 -39.96
N THR A 615 -18.39 17.58 -40.60
CA THR A 615 -17.04 18.06 -40.27
C THR A 615 -16.90 19.56 -40.53
N THR A 616 -16.39 20.32 -39.56
CA THR A 616 -15.61 21.54 -39.83
C THR A 616 -14.54 21.70 -38.76
N GLY A 617 -13.28 21.73 -39.19
CA GLY A 617 -12.14 22.09 -38.36
C GLY A 617 -12.12 23.58 -38.02
N ALA A 618 -11.66 23.88 -36.81
CA ALA A 618 -11.13 25.18 -36.44
C ALA A 618 -9.95 24.96 -35.50
N THR A 619 -8.77 25.34 -35.98
CA THR A 619 -7.56 25.53 -35.18
C THR A 619 -7.80 26.62 -34.15
N ASN A 620 -7.64 26.30 -32.87
CA ASN A 620 -7.44 27.30 -31.82
C ASN A 620 -6.22 26.90 -31.00
N THR A 621 -5.18 27.70 -31.17
CA THR A 621 -4.08 27.86 -30.22
C THR A 621 -4.65 28.49 -28.95
N GLY A 622 -4.70 27.73 -27.86
CA GLY A 622 -5.08 28.21 -26.54
C GLY A 622 -4.14 27.58 -25.53
N GLU A 623 -3.25 28.41 -24.99
CA GLU A 623 -2.50 28.14 -23.77
C GLU A 623 -3.52 27.85 -22.66
N SER A 624 -3.55 26.63 -22.12
CA SER A 624 -4.38 26.28 -20.97
C SER A 624 -3.53 26.37 -19.71
N GLU A 625 -3.76 27.45 -18.97
CA GLU A 625 -3.36 27.65 -17.59
C GLU A 625 -3.73 26.43 -16.75
N GLY A 626 -2.74 25.90 -16.03
CA GLY A 626 -2.86 24.73 -15.16
C GLY A 626 -3.78 25.02 -13.97
N TRP A 627 -4.91 24.32 -13.93
CA TRP A 627 -5.75 24.24 -12.75
C TRP A 627 -5.26 23.07 -11.88
N VAL A 628 -4.62 23.39 -10.76
CA VAL A 628 -4.15 22.44 -9.75
C VAL A 628 -5.30 22.15 -8.78
N SER A 629 -5.78 20.90 -8.72
CA SER A 629 -6.79 20.45 -7.74
C SER A 629 -6.16 19.67 -6.59
N ARG A 630 -6.48 20.07 -5.35
CA ARG A 630 -5.98 19.61 -4.04
C ARG A 630 -6.51 18.24 -3.58
N VAL A 631 -6.44 17.18 -4.39
CA VAL A 631 -7.03 15.88 -3.99
C VAL A 631 -6.29 14.67 -4.59
N ASP A 632 -5.00 14.53 -4.32
CA ASP A 632 -4.31 13.27 -4.61
C ASP A 632 -4.81 12.17 -3.64
N GLY A 633 -5.01 10.94 -4.12
CA GLY A 633 -5.18 9.75 -3.29
C GLY A 633 -3.83 9.05 -3.09
N PRO A 634 -3.67 8.14 -2.10
CA PRO A 634 -2.36 7.57 -1.83
C PRO A 634 -1.93 6.59 -2.94
N GLY A 635 -0.89 6.96 -3.68
CA GLY A 635 0.19 6.02 -3.95
C GLY A 635 1.16 6.01 -2.78
N PHE A 636 2.08 5.04 -2.72
CA PHE A 636 3.11 4.86 -1.68
C PHE A 636 3.20 5.95 -0.61
N GLY A 637 2.41 5.82 0.46
CA GLY A 637 2.39 6.79 1.54
C GLY A 637 1.41 7.96 1.33
N VAL A 638 0.57 8.16 2.35
CA VAL A 638 0.15 9.49 2.80
C VAL A 638 -0.70 10.34 1.85
N VAL A 639 -1.92 9.90 1.50
CA VAL A 639 -2.99 10.90 1.29
C VAL A 639 -4.37 10.52 1.82
N ALA A 640 -4.59 9.27 2.27
CA ALA A 640 -5.85 8.85 2.88
C ALA A 640 -6.06 9.34 4.33
N ALA A 641 -5.04 9.16 5.19
CA ALA A 641 -5.21 9.20 6.64
C ALA A 641 -5.58 10.58 7.25
N LEU A 642 -5.53 11.67 6.48
CA LEU A 642 -5.71 13.03 7.01
C LEU A 642 -7.12 13.62 6.84
N ALA A 643 -8.03 12.93 6.13
CA ALA A 643 -9.43 13.38 6.05
C ALA A 643 -10.31 12.88 7.22
N ALA A 644 -9.95 11.76 7.87
CA ALA A 644 -10.75 11.14 8.93
C ALA A 644 -10.62 11.85 10.30
N ILE A 645 -9.44 12.39 10.62
CA ILE A 645 -9.15 12.94 11.97
C ILE A 645 -9.76 14.35 12.18
N GLY A 646 -9.93 15.15 11.14
CA GLY A 646 -10.53 16.50 11.24
C GLY A 646 -12.07 16.55 11.39
N GLY A 647 -12.74 15.40 11.52
CA GLY A 647 -14.18 15.26 11.33
C GLY A 647 -15.11 15.56 12.51
N VAL A 648 -14.59 15.73 13.73
CA VAL A 648 -15.41 15.71 14.96
C VAL A 648 -15.62 17.10 15.59
N ALA A 649 -14.82 18.12 15.25
CA ALA A 649 -14.91 19.44 15.88
C ALA A 649 -16.02 20.37 15.34
N ALA A 650 -16.70 20.02 14.24
CA ALA A 650 -17.63 20.94 13.56
C ALA A 650 -19.13 20.78 13.89
N ARG A 651 -19.52 19.99 14.91
CA ARG A 651 -20.96 19.74 15.22
C ARG A 651 -21.51 20.32 16.53
N LEU A 652 -20.75 21.15 17.24
CA LEU A 652 -21.22 21.80 18.48
C LEU A 652 -21.50 23.31 18.37
N LEU A 653 -21.29 23.96 17.22
CA LEU A 653 -21.48 25.41 17.07
C LEU A 653 -22.72 25.86 16.26
N SER A 654 -23.67 24.97 15.95
CA SER A 654 -24.94 25.35 15.25
C SER A 654 -26.18 25.33 16.16
N LYS A 655 -26.03 25.48 17.48
CA LYS A 655 -27.16 25.75 18.39
C LYS A 655 -26.82 26.88 19.36
N ARG A 656 -26.70 28.09 18.81
CA ARG A 656 -27.02 29.36 19.48
C ARG A 656 -27.03 30.47 18.43
N GLU A 657 -28.20 30.67 17.83
CA GLU A 657 -28.91 31.94 17.69
C GLU A 657 -30.40 31.65 17.48
#